data_AF-A0A255SYP0-F1
#
_entry.id   AF-A0A255SYP0-F1
#
_cell.length_a   1.000
_cell.length_b   1.000
_cell.length_c   1.000
_cell.angle_alpha   90.00
_cell.angle_beta   90.00
_cell.angle_gamma   90.00
#
_symmetry.space_group_name_H-M   'P 1'
#
loop_
_entity.id
_entity.type
_entity.pdbx_description
1 polymer ?
#
loop_
_entity_poly.entity_id
_entity_poly.type
_entity_poly.pdbx_seq_one_letter_code
_entity_poly.pdbx_strand_id
1 'polypeptide(L)'
;MENNNNNNISKSHATVFITVALVFVALLAMYQMPAITIGDYTLREVKILSDIDDLRQINDKLPPLPEVPSVVAADSSQSQQLSAKKVVTAANDIITDYSGGNSGGLGHFYQCLDSVETMGRPVRIAYYGDSFIEGDILTADIRDILQQRYGGCGVGWVDCAKGTNAFRPTVRIVSDGFIPHLTNEKPFDSSRQGINQKYYTLNGHARLTYKALTFRGRRSTWQKARLWFTTQQPMTVTIGNDSNAVRHEFQSSPSIQYLETNGRADAITYNIEAGEGTTVFGASLEPVKGIVVDNLGLRGLPGFSLAKIPDATLRQFYRMRPYDLIIIHYGINCAADGNPESFYKAYVKKMTEIVEKIKRACPGASIMVCNVSDRDQRSADGIRTMNAVKKLARYQRQIASESGVAFFDLFNAMGGDESMAKYVEKGWANKDYIHINFEGGKHLAEIVCKELLGVKTVDTQAVADGEMEDSIAKTAAEEENHVADSSLAANSNLNREKTVASTHDSGETVTSTDVWQRLTKQLTYDKASPLIFSSGLFMAMFVVFTLFYYMLSGKTTAKLMFVTLFSYYFYYKSSGLHFVLLAAVTTTDYLIARWMARATKGRGALLSLSILTDLGLLFYFKYTNFFGSIFAGLSGCQFTPLDIVLPVGISFFTFQSMSYTIDVYRRRLKPVGSWLDYAFYVSFFPQLVAGPIVRARDFIPQIRRRGGVSETMMARGVMMIAMGLAKKAIISDYISLNFVDRVFENPQLYTGFENLLGIYGYTLQIYCDFSGYSDMAIGIALLLGFHFPDNFNAPFKSASVTEFWRRWHISLSSWIRDYVYIAFGGNRHGSVRTYTNLLSSMLLCGLWHGASWNFVVWGGVHGVLLAFHKFFSQTVLGRSRHYRSRGIRRVAGVVLTFHAIALLFMVFRMPDLGSCMTMLWQIVGSFHAEMASEVMKSYWIVMALMAFGYASHYISNRFLSRCVLALKSGGLLLQVFVLVVVAYIIVQVKSSEIQPFIYFQF
;
A
#
# COMPACT_ATOMS: atom_id res chain seq x y z
N MET A 1 -53.15 25.70 0.88
CA MET A 1 -52.08 24.93 0.19
C MET A 1 -50.72 25.05 0.87
N GLU A 2 -50.31 26.23 1.40
CA GLU A 2 -49.03 26.37 2.16
C GLU A 2 -48.93 25.48 3.41
N ASN A 3 -50.01 25.31 4.19
CA ASN A 3 -50.00 24.41 5.36
C ASN A 3 -49.78 22.93 5.01
N ASN A 4 -50.33 22.45 3.88
CA ASN A 4 -50.10 21.07 3.41
C ASN A 4 -48.66 20.88 2.91
N ASN A 5 -48.07 21.91 2.30
CA ASN A 5 -46.68 21.88 1.86
C ASN A 5 -45.71 21.89 3.05
N ASN A 6 -45.96 22.71 4.08
CA ASN A 6 -45.14 22.75 5.28
C ASN A 6 -45.20 21.43 6.08
N ASN A 7 -46.37 20.80 6.17
CA ASN A 7 -46.51 19.49 6.83
C ASN A 7 -45.77 18.38 6.10
N ASN A 8 -45.80 18.36 4.76
CA ASN A 8 -45.04 17.38 3.97
C ASN A 8 -43.52 17.60 4.03
N ILE A 9 -43.08 18.86 4.08
CA ILE A 9 -41.67 19.22 4.26
C ILE A 9 -41.17 18.79 5.65
N SER A 10 -41.94 19.05 6.71
CA SER A 10 -41.60 18.65 8.09
C SER A 10 -41.51 17.12 8.25
N LYS A 11 -42.47 16.37 7.69
CA LYS A 11 -42.44 14.90 7.69
C LYS A 11 -41.20 14.34 6.98
N SER A 12 -40.85 14.93 5.84
CA SER A 12 -39.65 14.52 5.09
C SER A 12 -38.35 14.77 5.87
N HIS A 13 -38.23 15.94 6.50
CA HIS A 13 -37.07 16.28 7.33
C HIS A 13 -36.89 15.31 8.51
N ALA A 14 -37.98 15.00 9.21
CA ALA A 14 -37.96 14.01 10.28
C ALA A 14 -37.54 12.63 9.77
N THR A 15 -38.02 12.23 8.58
CA THR A 15 -37.69 10.93 7.99
C THR A 15 -36.19 10.81 7.70
N VAL A 16 -35.55 11.81 7.09
CA VAL A 16 -34.10 11.77 6.81
C VAL A 16 -33.29 11.68 8.11
N PHE A 17 -33.62 12.50 9.11
CA PHE A 17 -32.94 12.44 10.41
C PHE A 17 -33.07 11.06 11.06
N ILE A 18 -34.29 10.51 11.10
CA ILE A 18 -34.55 9.17 11.67
C ILE A 18 -33.77 8.10 10.88
N THR A 19 -33.70 8.17 9.55
CA THR A 19 -32.88 7.22 8.75
C THR A 19 -31.43 7.24 9.20
N VAL A 20 -30.82 8.43 9.27
CA VAL A 20 -29.41 8.60 9.62
C VAL A 20 -29.14 8.14 11.06
N ALA A 21 -30.03 8.49 12.00
CA ALA A 21 -29.94 8.07 13.39
C ALA A 21 -30.09 6.54 13.55
N LEU A 22 -31.05 5.91 12.87
CA LEU A 22 -31.25 4.46 12.92
C LEU A 22 -30.07 3.69 12.33
N VAL A 23 -29.49 4.18 11.23
CA VAL A 23 -28.25 3.61 10.68
C VAL A 23 -27.14 3.69 11.73
N PHE A 24 -26.92 4.85 12.33
CA PHE A 24 -25.89 5.01 13.36
C PHE A 24 -26.11 4.08 14.57
N VAL A 25 -27.34 3.97 15.08
CA VAL A 25 -27.69 3.06 16.18
C VAL A 25 -27.48 1.60 15.77
N ALA A 26 -27.86 1.21 14.55
CA ALA A 26 -27.64 -0.15 14.07
C ALA A 26 -26.14 -0.48 13.99
N LEU A 27 -25.31 0.46 13.53
CA LEU A 27 -23.86 0.27 13.47
C LEU A 27 -23.23 0.20 14.87
N LEU A 28 -23.73 0.98 15.84
CA LEU A 28 -23.35 0.86 17.25
C LEU A 28 -23.77 -0.47 17.85
N ALA A 29 -24.96 -0.97 17.52
CA ALA A 29 -25.42 -2.28 18.00
C ALA A 29 -24.55 -3.41 17.42
N MET A 30 -24.15 -3.31 16.15
CA MET A 30 -23.24 -4.26 15.53
C MET A 30 -21.85 -4.27 16.18
N TYR A 31 -21.38 -3.15 16.74
CA TYR A 31 -20.14 -3.11 17.53
C TYR A 31 -20.19 -4.01 18.76
N GLN A 32 -21.37 -4.19 19.36
CA GLN A 32 -21.57 -5.04 20.53
C GLN A 32 -21.85 -6.50 20.16
N MET A 33 -21.99 -6.83 18.88
CA MET A 33 -22.27 -8.20 18.46
C MET A 33 -21.02 -9.09 18.58
N PRO A 34 -21.14 -10.28 19.19
CA PRO A 34 -20.04 -11.24 19.24
C PRO A 34 -19.67 -11.72 17.83
N ALA A 35 -18.42 -12.15 17.65
CA ALA A 35 -17.97 -12.75 16.41
C ALA A 35 -18.90 -13.93 16.02
N ILE A 36 -19.48 -13.84 14.82
CA ILE A 36 -20.40 -14.88 14.31
C ILE A 36 -19.56 -15.93 13.59
N THR A 37 -19.64 -17.18 14.05
CA THR A 37 -19.01 -18.32 13.38
C THR A 37 -20.05 -19.04 12.51
N ILE A 38 -19.80 -19.14 11.20
CA ILE A 38 -20.61 -19.90 10.25
C ILE A 38 -19.74 -21.04 9.71
N GLY A 39 -19.99 -22.27 10.17
CA GLY A 39 -19.12 -23.42 9.88
C GLY A 39 -17.73 -23.23 10.48
N ASP A 40 -16.68 -23.37 9.66
CA ASP A 40 -15.29 -23.16 10.09
C ASP A 40 -14.82 -21.69 9.98
N TYR A 41 -15.68 -20.78 9.52
CA TYR A 41 -15.32 -19.39 9.27
C TYR A 41 -15.88 -18.48 10.36
N THR A 42 -14.99 -17.78 11.06
CA THR A 42 -15.36 -16.73 12.01
C THR A 42 -15.38 -15.38 11.31
N LEU A 43 -16.55 -14.75 11.24
CA LEU A 43 -16.73 -13.43 10.66
C LEU A 43 -16.04 -12.37 11.55
N ARG A 44 -15.50 -11.33 10.91
CA ARG A 44 -14.78 -10.25 11.61
C ARG A 44 -15.74 -9.47 12.50
N GLU A 45 -15.29 -9.09 13.69
CA GLU A 45 -16.02 -8.16 14.57
C GLU A 45 -16.22 -6.80 13.88
N VAL A 46 -17.40 -6.21 14.07
CA VAL A 46 -17.80 -4.96 13.41
C VAL A 46 -17.31 -3.76 14.22
N LYS A 47 -16.04 -3.40 14.03
CA LYS A 47 -15.43 -2.23 14.68
C LYS A 47 -15.56 -0.96 13.83
N ILE A 48 -16.78 -0.49 13.61
CA ILE A 48 -17.07 0.70 12.78
C ILE A 48 -16.52 2.00 13.40
N LEU A 49 -16.32 2.02 14.71
CA LEU A 49 -15.66 3.10 15.43
C LEU A 49 -14.17 2.80 15.68
N SER A 50 -13.54 1.88 14.95
CA SER A 50 -12.10 1.60 15.08
C SER A 50 -11.25 2.88 15.00
N ASP A 51 -11.66 3.82 14.15
CA ASP A 51 -10.99 5.11 13.93
C ASP A 51 -11.15 6.06 15.14
N ILE A 52 -12.16 5.81 15.98
CA ILE A 52 -12.34 6.47 17.28
C ILE A 52 -11.65 5.64 18.37
N ASP A 53 -11.54 4.31 18.23
CA ASP A 53 -10.90 3.35 19.16
C ASP A 53 -9.36 3.38 19.20
N ASP A 54 -8.70 4.36 18.57
CA ASP A 54 -7.34 4.79 18.99
C ASP A 54 -7.30 5.10 20.52
N LEU A 55 -8.48 5.23 21.12
CA LEU A 55 -8.81 5.22 22.55
C LEU A 55 -8.38 3.98 23.37
N ARG A 56 -7.73 2.95 22.80
CA ARG A 56 -7.06 1.88 23.59
C ARG A 56 -5.54 1.96 23.64
N GLN A 57 -4.89 2.92 22.98
CA GLN A 57 -3.43 3.00 22.97
C GLN A 57 -2.79 3.72 24.16
N ILE A 58 -3.50 3.85 25.28
CA ILE A 58 -2.94 4.41 26.51
C ILE A 58 -2.82 3.27 27.52
N ASN A 59 -1.56 2.93 27.81
CA ASN A 59 -1.08 1.97 28.81
C ASN A 59 -1.07 0.47 28.44
N ASP A 60 -0.41 0.12 27.33
CA ASP A 60 0.24 -1.17 27.27
C ASP A 60 1.66 -1.05 27.81
N LYS A 61 1.86 -1.40 29.09
CA LYS A 61 3.19 -1.59 29.64
C LYS A 61 3.91 -2.62 28.76
N LEU A 62 5.02 -2.23 28.15
CA LEU A 62 5.87 -3.18 27.45
C LEU A 62 6.31 -4.27 28.45
N PRO A 63 6.34 -5.54 28.05
CA PRO A 63 6.82 -6.60 28.93
C PRO A 63 8.26 -6.27 29.37
N PRO A 64 8.64 -6.59 30.62
CA PRO A 64 10.00 -6.36 31.10
C PRO A 64 11.00 -7.11 30.22
N LEU A 65 12.20 -6.54 30.06
CA LEU A 65 13.28 -7.25 29.36
C LEU A 65 13.70 -8.46 30.21
N PRO A 66 13.95 -9.63 29.60
CA PRO A 66 14.48 -10.77 30.33
C PRO A 66 15.88 -10.47 30.88
N GLU A 67 16.19 -11.02 32.06
CA GLU A 67 17.54 -10.95 32.62
C GLU A 67 18.52 -11.76 31.76
N VAL A 68 19.71 -11.21 31.52
CA VAL A 68 20.77 -11.94 30.82
C VAL A 68 21.45 -12.87 31.85
N PRO A 69 21.58 -14.18 31.55
CA PRO A 69 22.27 -15.11 32.44
C PRO A 69 23.67 -14.62 32.80
N SER A 70 24.06 -14.78 34.07
CA SER A 70 25.44 -14.51 34.50
C SER A 70 26.40 -15.46 33.79
N VAL A 71 27.42 -14.91 33.12
CA VAL A 71 28.36 -15.67 32.29
C VAL A 71 29.12 -16.70 33.14
N VAL A 72 29.08 -17.98 32.73
CA VAL A 72 30.10 -18.95 33.16
C VAL A 72 31.37 -18.59 32.39
N ALA A 73 32.36 -18.03 33.08
CA ALA A 73 33.67 -17.80 32.47
C ALA A 73 34.23 -19.13 31.96
N ALA A 74 34.41 -19.25 30.65
CA ALA A 74 35.13 -20.39 30.07
C ALA A 74 36.52 -20.45 30.71
N ASP A 75 36.86 -21.63 31.22
CA ASP A 75 38.10 -21.95 31.92
C ASP A 75 39.31 -21.49 31.08
N SER A 76 40.19 -20.69 31.69
CA SER A 76 41.26 -19.94 31.03
C SER A 76 42.45 -20.79 30.58
N SER A 77 42.33 -22.12 30.60
CA SER A 77 43.42 -23.06 30.34
C SER A 77 43.51 -23.56 28.89
N GLN A 78 42.58 -23.19 27.99
CA GLN A 78 42.61 -23.60 26.55
C GLN A 78 42.59 -22.44 25.54
N SER A 79 42.79 -21.18 25.98
CA SER A 79 42.69 -20.02 25.10
C SER A 79 44.04 -19.63 24.44
N GLN A 80 44.51 -20.43 23.50
CA GLN A 80 45.39 -19.95 22.42
C GLN A 80 44.83 -20.44 21.07
N GLN A 81 44.50 -19.50 20.19
CA GLN A 81 43.94 -19.65 18.81
C GLN A 81 42.41 -19.78 18.64
N LEU A 82 41.61 -18.79 19.08
CA LEU A 82 40.27 -18.54 18.51
C LEU A 82 40.19 -17.08 18.05
N SER A 83 40.00 -16.85 16.75
CA SER A 83 39.98 -15.52 16.11
C SER A 83 38.60 -14.85 16.07
N ALA A 84 37.52 -15.57 16.40
CA ALA A 84 36.23 -14.97 16.68
C ALA A 84 36.15 -14.60 18.17
N LYS A 85 36.16 -13.29 18.45
CA LYS A 85 36.08 -12.67 19.78
C LYS A 85 35.05 -13.38 20.68
N LYS A 86 35.41 -13.62 21.95
CA LYS A 86 34.51 -14.05 23.05
C LYS A 86 33.14 -13.41 22.86
N VAL A 87 32.12 -14.22 22.54
CA VAL A 87 30.70 -13.80 22.50
C VAL A 87 30.29 -13.52 23.94
N VAL A 88 30.59 -12.33 24.41
CA VAL A 88 30.01 -11.73 25.61
C VAL A 88 29.47 -10.40 25.15
N THR A 89 28.17 -10.37 24.93
CA THR A 89 27.45 -9.17 24.59
C THR A 89 26.53 -8.80 25.75
N ALA A 90 26.52 -7.52 26.10
CA ALA A 90 25.71 -6.98 27.20
C ALA A 90 24.21 -7.09 26.86
N ALA A 91 23.33 -6.89 27.85
CA ALA A 91 21.85 -6.97 27.69
C ALA A 91 21.22 -6.06 26.62
N ASN A 92 22.01 -5.19 25.98
CA ASN A 92 21.61 -4.18 24.99
C ASN A 92 22.36 -4.27 23.65
N ASP A 93 23.16 -5.31 23.41
CA ASP A 93 23.80 -5.49 22.11
C ASP A 93 22.82 -6.08 21.08
N ILE A 94 23.04 -5.78 19.80
CA ILE A 94 22.23 -6.31 18.68
C ILE A 94 22.30 -7.85 18.63
N ILE A 95 23.50 -8.37 18.90
CA ILE A 95 23.91 -9.71 19.33
C ILE A 95 23.55 -10.11 20.76
N THR A 96 22.68 -11.06 21.12
CA THR A 96 22.69 -11.62 22.51
C THR A 96 22.63 -13.14 22.53
N ASP A 97 23.56 -13.81 23.20
CA ASP A 97 23.55 -15.28 23.36
C ASP A 97 23.06 -15.70 24.76
N TYR A 98 21.84 -16.26 24.84
CA TYR A 98 21.24 -16.72 26.09
C TYR A 98 21.58 -18.17 26.45
N SER A 99 22.37 -18.87 25.64
CA SER A 99 22.69 -20.29 25.88
C SER A 99 23.61 -20.53 27.07
N GLY A 100 24.32 -19.49 27.54
CA GLY A 100 25.37 -19.63 28.56
C GLY A 100 26.53 -20.53 28.13
N GLY A 101 26.79 -20.65 26.82
CA GLY A 101 27.82 -21.53 26.24
C GLY A 101 27.37 -22.97 25.99
N ASN A 102 26.10 -23.30 26.25
CA ASN A 102 25.54 -24.63 25.99
C ASN A 102 25.14 -24.83 24.52
N SER A 103 24.69 -26.05 24.18
CA SER A 103 24.18 -26.36 22.84
C SER A 103 23.05 -25.41 22.42
N GLY A 104 23.08 -25.00 21.15
CA GLY A 104 22.18 -23.98 20.59
C GLY A 104 22.75 -22.56 20.59
N GLY A 105 23.81 -22.27 21.35
CA GLY A 105 24.54 -20.99 21.29
C GLY A 105 25.39 -20.81 20.01
N LEU A 106 25.91 -19.61 19.76
CA LEU A 106 26.68 -19.28 18.54
C LEU A 106 28.10 -19.87 18.51
N GLY A 107 28.59 -20.42 19.62
CA GLY A 107 29.95 -20.96 19.72
C GLY A 107 30.27 -22.01 18.65
N HIS A 108 29.35 -22.96 18.39
CA HIS A 108 29.52 -23.97 17.35
C HIS A 108 29.63 -23.34 15.95
N PHE A 109 28.77 -22.39 15.62
CA PHE A 109 28.80 -21.69 14.34
C PHE A 109 30.13 -20.96 14.11
N TYR A 110 30.64 -20.26 15.12
CA TYR A 110 31.93 -19.56 15.01
C TYR A 110 33.11 -20.54 14.87
N GLN A 111 33.11 -21.65 15.60
CA GLN A 111 34.12 -22.72 15.41
C GLN A 111 34.08 -23.29 13.99
N CYS A 112 32.89 -23.42 13.41
CA CYS A 112 32.72 -23.85 12.03
C CYS A 112 33.26 -22.83 11.02
N LEU A 113 33.04 -21.53 11.26
CA LEU A 113 33.59 -20.46 10.43
C LEU A 113 35.11 -20.42 10.48
N ASP A 114 35.71 -20.53 11.67
CA ASP A 114 37.17 -20.56 11.85
C ASP A 114 37.79 -21.78 11.15
N SER A 115 37.02 -22.86 10.98
CA SER A 115 37.46 -24.11 10.32
C SER A 115 37.03 -24.22 8.86
N VAL A 116 36.52 -23.16 8.22
CA VAL A 116 35.86 -23.27 6.90
C VAL A 116 36.76 -23.84 5.79
N GLU A 117 38.08 -23.61 5.85
CA GLU A 117 39.04 -24.09 4.84
C GLU A 117 39.39 -25.58 5.02
N THR A 118 39.44 -26.03 6.27
CA THR A 118 39.81 -27.39 6.67
C THR A 118 38.60 -28.32 6.72
N MET A 119 37.39 -27.76 6.87
CA MET A 119 36.15 -28.50 6.86
C MET A 119 35.92 -29.11 5.47
N GLY A 120 35.80 -30.43 5.39
CA GLY A 120 35.53 -31.17 4.14
C GLY A 120 34.12 -30.96 3.54
N ARG A 121 33.39 -29.95 4.02
CA ARG A 121 32.03 -29.56 3.62
C ARG A 121 31.88 -28.05 3.82
N PRO A 122 30.89 -27.39 3.18
CA PRO A 122 30.61 -26.00 3.48
C PRO A 122 29.99 -25.83 4.87
N VAL A 123 30.18 -24.63 5.42
CA VAL A 123 29.39 -24.10 6.54
C VAL A 123 27.99 -23.74 6.00
N ARG A 124 26.93 -24.20 6.67
CA ARG A 124 25.55 -24.04 6.21
C ARG A 124 24.71 -23.21 7.16
N ILE A 125 24.05 -22.20 6.61
CA ILE A 125 23.07 -21.37 7.31
C ILE A 125 21.68 -21.66 6.75
N ALA A 126 20.73 -22.06 7.60
CA ALA A 126 19.31 -22.11 7.27
C ALA A 126 18.66 -20.80 7.71
N TYR A 127 18.12 -20.02 6.77
CA TYR A 127 17.40 -18.80 7.09
C TYR A 127 15.90 -19.01 6.87
N TYR A 128 15.15 -19.18 7.96
CA TYR A 128 13.69 -19.28 7.96
C TYR A 128 13.04 -17.92 8.11
N GLY A 129 12.04 -17.63 7.29
CA GLY A 129 11.24 -16.43 7.46
C GLY A 129 10.00 -16.35 6.59
N ASP A 130 9.43 -15.16 6.53
CA ASP A 130 8.18 -14.86 5.81
C ASP A 130 8.44 -14.04 4.53
N SER A 131 7.56 -13.08 4.21
CA SER A 131 7.71 -12.22 3.04
C SER A 131 8.97 -11.36 3.09
N PHE A 132 9.55 -11.12 4.27
CA PHE A 132 10.73 -10.28 4.44
C PHE A 132 12.01 -10.86 3.83
N ILE A 133 12.06 -12.19 3.62
CA ILE A 133 13.18 -12.87 2.95
C ILE A 133 12.78 -13.54 1.63
N GLU A 134 11.51 -13.43 1.23
CA GLU A 134 10.99 -14.10 0.04
C GLU A 134 11.68 -13.59 -1.23
N GLY A 135 11.84 -14.46 -2.23
CA GLY A 135 12.51 -14.08 -3.48
C GLY A 135 14.02 -13.81 -3.32
N ASP A 136 14.63 -14.19 -2.20
CA ASP A 136 16.04 -13.96 -1.88
C ASP A 136 16.38 -12.48 -1.66
N ILE A 137 15.37 -11.66 -1.31
CA ILE A 137 15.49 -10.20 -1.18
C ILE A 137 16.56 -9.76 -0.18
N LEU A 138 16.72 -10.48 0.93
CA LEU A 138 17.74 -10.26 1.96
C LEU A 138 18.84 -11.33 1.89
N THR A 139 18.45 -12.60 1.75
CA THR A 139 19.37 -13.73 1.86
C THR A 139 20.35 -13.85 0.68
N ALA A 140 20.06 -13.26 -0.48
CA ALA A 140 21.00 -13.23 -1.60
C ALA A 140 22.24 -12.39 -1.26
N ASP A 141 22.05 -11.17 -0.74
CA ASP A 141 23.17 -10.29 -0.38
C ASP A 141 23.92 -10.82 0.87
N ILE A 142 23.22 -11.39 1.87
CA ILE A 142 23.90 -12.08 2.99
C ILE A 142 24.80 -13.21 2.46
N ARG A 143 24.27 -14.04 1.56
CA ARG A 143 25.04 -15.13 0.94
C ARG A 143 26.24 -14.60 0.16
N ASP A 144 26.03 -13.54 -0.62
CA ASP A 144 27.08 -12.95 -1.45
C ASP A 144 28.24 -12.44 -0.59
N ILE A 145 27.95 -11.62 0.44
CA ILE A 145 28.93 -11.07 1.39
C ILE A 145 29.71 -12.19 2.08
N LEU A 146 29.01 -13.21 2.59
CA LEU A 146 29.66 -14.32 3.29
C LEU A 146 30.53 -15.17 2.35
N GLN A 147 30.07 -15.43 1.13
CA GLN A 147 30.85 -16.18 0.13
C GLN A 147 32.05 -15.41 -0.39
N GLN A 148 32.00 -14.07 -0.43
CA GLN A 148 33.17 -13.26 -0.74
C GLN A 148 34.24 -13.40 0.36
N ARG A 149 33.81 -13.48 1.62
CA ARG A 149 34.73 -13.55 2.76
C ARG A 149 35.30 -14.94 3.04
N TYR A 150 34.46 -15.96 3.03
CA TYR A 150 34.83 -17.33 3.43
C TYR A 150 34.94 -18.30 2.26
N GLY A 151 34.84 -17.79 1.03
CA GLY A 151 34.71 -18.60 -0.17
C GLY A 151 33.38 -19.36 -0.23
N GLY A 152 33.15 -20.00 -1.37
CA GLY A 152 31.90 -20.72 -1.66
C GLY A 152 31.26 -20.24 -2.95
N CYS A 153 30.18 -20.90 -3.33
CA CYS A 153 29.38 -20.60 -4.50
C CYS A 153 28.00 -21.28 -4.35
N GLY A 154 27.15 -21.18 -5.37
CA GLY A 154 25.81 -21.72 -5.35
C GLY A 154 24.85 -20.89 -4.50
N VAL A 155 23.59 -21.27 -4.54
CA VAL A 155 22.46 -20.52 -3.97
C VAL A 155 21.79 -21.24 -2.80
N GLY A 156 22.33 -22.38 -2.39
CA GLY A 156 21.74 -23.20 -1.34
C GLY A 156 20.44 -23.88 -1.81
N TRP A 157 19.47 -23.96 -0.90
CA TRP A 157 18.17 -24.58 -1.17
C TRP A 157 17.36 -23.81 -2.22
N VAL A 158 16.76 -24.53 -3.16
CA VAL A 158 15.90 -24.05 -4.25
C VAL A 158 14.67 -24.96 -4.38
N ASP A 159 13.53 -24.36 -4.73
CA ASP A 159 12.24 -25.04 -4.86
C ASP A 159 12.08 -25.76 -6.21
N CYS A 160 11.10 -26.66 -6.33
CA CYS A 160 10.87 -27.45 -7.56
C CYS A 160 9.93 -26.80 -8.57
N ALA A 161 9.06 -25.88 -8.15
CA ALA A 161 8.11 -25.24 -9.05
C ALA A 161 8.10 -23.72 -8.87
N LYS A 162 7.67 -23.02 -9.93
CA LYS A 162 7.34 -21.59 -9.85
C LYS A 162 6.19 -21.44 -8.85
N GLY A 163 6.50 -20.90 -7.68
CA GLY A 163 5.55 -20.26 -6.78
C GLY A 163 5.96 -18.81 -6.59
N THR A 164 5.75 -18.24 -5.41
CA THR A 164 6.21 -16.87 -5.07
C THR A 164 7.73 -16.64 -5.17
N ASN A 165 8.54 -17.72 -5.27
CA ASN A 165 9.98 -17.68 -5.55
C ASN A 165 10.34 -17.47 -7.04
N ALA A 166 9.38 -17.09 -7.89
CA ALA A 166 9.58 -16.83 -9.32
C ALA A 166 10.62 -15.72 -9.63
N PHE A 167 10.90 -14.84 -8.67
CA PHE A 167 11.75 -13.65 -8.84
C PHE A 167 13.04 -13.70 -8.02
N ARG A 168 13.68 -14.87 -7.99
CA ARG A 168 14.99 -15.03 -7.35
C ARG A 168 16.10 -14.49 -8.25
N PRO A 169 16.88 -13.47 -7.83
CA PRO A 169 17.88 -12.83 -8.68
C PRO A 169 19.14 -13.69 -8.90
N THR A 170 19.27 -14.79 -8.15
CA THR A 170 20.46 -15.66 -8.16
C THR A 170 20.29 -16.93 -8.99
N VAL A 171 19.05 -17.42 -9.18
CA VAL A 171 18.76 -18.65 -9.94
C VAL A 171 17.39 -18.58 -10.60
N ARG A 172 17.32 -18.99 -11.85
CA ARG A 172 16.07 -19.17 -12.60
C ARG A 172 15.62 -20.62 -12.53
N ILE A 173 14.35 -20.82 -12.17
CA ILE A 173 13.70 -22.13 -12.10
C ILE A 173 12.72 -22.25 -13.29
N VAL A 174 12.85 -23.32 -14.06
CA VAL A 174 11.91 -23.69 -15.12
C VAL A 174 11.43 -25.10 -14.83
N SER A 175 10.15 -25.25 -14.57
CA SER A 175 9.56 -26.51 -14.11
C SER A 175 8.25 -26.80 -14.84
N ASP A 176 7.96 -28.07 -15.06
CA ASP A 176 6.71 -28.56 -15.63
C ASP A 176 6.32 -29.91 -14.97
N GLY A 177 5.03 -30.20 -14.84
CA GLY A 177 4.52 -31.47 -14.28
C GLY A 177 4.53 -31.61 -12.75
N PHE A 178 4.97 -30.60 -11.99
CA PHE A 178 4.85 -30.58 -10.53
C PHE A 178 3.55 -29.95 -10.05
N ILE A 179 3.00 -30.52 -8.98
CA ILE A 179 1.87 -29.99 -8.22
C ILE A 179 2.44 -29.50 -6.87
N PRO A 180 2.50 -28.18 -6.63
CA PRO A 180 2.99 -27.64 -5.37
C PRO A 180 1.95 -27.80 -4.26
N HIS A 181 2.43 -28.08 -3.04
CA HIS A 181 1.62 -28.11 -1.83
C HIS A 181 2.31 -27.26 -0.77
N LEU A 182 1.72 -26.11 -0.44
CA LEU A 182 2.26 -25.17 0.53
C LEU A 182 1.46 -25.26 1.84
N THR A 183 2.13 -25.11 2.99
CA THR A 183 1.51 -25.32 4.33
C THR A 183 0.36 -24.36 4.68
N ASN A 184 0.20 -23.28 3.91
CA ASN A 184 -0.88 -22.29 3.98
C ASN A 184 -2.04 -22.57 3.02
N GLU A 185 -1.92 -23.55 2.12
CA GLU A 185 -2.95 -23.95 1.17
C GLU A 185 -3.71 -25.21 1.65
N LYS A 186 -4.91 -25.45 1.11
CA LYS A 186 -5.69 -26.67 1.40
C LYS A 186 -6.11 -27.32 0.08
N PRO A 187 -6.07 -28.67 -0.02
CA PRO A 187 -5.61 -29.63 0.99
C PRO A 187 -4.07 -29.64 1.13
N PHE A 188 -3.56 -29.84 2.34
CA PHE A 188 -2.12 -29.97 2.62
C PHE A 188 -1.86 -31.10 3.60
N ASP A 189 -0.99 -32.04 3.22
CA ASP A 189 -0.59 -33.16 4.06
C ASP A 189 0.67 -32.81 4.87
N SER A 190 0.48 -32.49 6.15
CA SER A 190 1.61 -32.13 7.04
C SER A 190 2.61 -33.26 7.22
N SER A 191 2.22 -34.54 7.01
CA SER A 191 3.15 -35.67 7.12
C SER A 191 4.23 -35.65 6.02
N ARG A 192 3.99 -34.92 4.93
CA ARG A 192 4.89 -34.76 3.78
C ARG A 192 5.64 -33.43 3.78
N GLN A 193 5.48 -32.59 4.79
CA GLN A 193 6.09 -31.26 4.83
C GLN A 193 7.62 -31.33 4.90
N GLY A 194 8.31 -30.72 3.94
CA GLY A 194 9.77 -30.57 3.94
C GLY A 194 10.29 -29.44 4.82
N ILE A 195 11.61 -29.30 4.90
CA ILE A 195 12.27 -28.22 5.66
C ILE A 195 11.98 -26.83 5.11
N ASN A 196 11.60 -26.70 3.83
CA ASN A 196 11.15 -25.46 3.20
C ASN A 196 9.63 -25.22 3.37
N GLN A 197 8.97 -25.96 4.27
CA GLN A 197 7.56 -25.79 4.63
C GLN A 197 6.56 -26.03 3.48
N LYS A 198 7.01 -26.78 2.47
CA LYS A 198 6.24 -27.17 1.29
C LYS A 198 6.71 -28.53 0.79
N TYR A 199 5.99 -29.09 -0.17
CA TYR A 199 6.40 -30.27 -0.92
C TYR A 199 5.76 -30.27 -2.31
N TYR A 200 6.26 -31.12 -3.19
CA TYR A 200 5.80 -31.22 -4.57
C TYR A 200 5.47 -32.66 -4.90
N THR A 201 4.31 -32.88 -5.50
CA THR A 201 3.93 -34.17 -6.08
C THR A 201 3.98 -34.06 -7.61
N LEU A 202 3.97 -35.19 -8.32
CA LEU A 202 3.91 -35.22 -9.77
C LEU A 202 2.94 -36.31 -10.24
N ASN A 203 2.44 -36.16 -11.48
CA ASN A 203 1.57 -37.13 -12.13
C ASN A 203 2.35 -37.84 -13.24
N GLY A 204 3.08 -38.91 -12.89
CA GLY A 204 3.81 -39.73 -13.84
C GLY A 204 5.15 -39.14 -14.27
N HIS A 205 5.16 -37.95 -14.88
CA HIS A 205 6.39 -37.29 -15.37
C HIS A 205 6.45 -35.81 -14.97
N ALA A 206 7.64 -35.33 -14.59
CA ALA A 206 7.92 -33.92 -14.33
C ALA A 206 9.30 -33.51 -14.85
N ARG A 207 9.45 -32.25 -15.28
CA ARG A 207 10.72 -31.67 -15.73
C ARG A 207 11.10 -30.49 -14.86
N LEU A 208 12.38 -30.40 -14.50
CA LEU A 208 12.93 -29.36 -13.63
C LEU A 208 14.28 -28.88 -14.13
N THR A 209 14.42 -27.60 -14.41
CA THR A 209 15.68 -26.98 -14.81
C THR A 209 16.01 -25.81 -13.89
N TYR A 210 17.22 -25.83 -13.35
CA TYR A 210 17.84 -24.71 -12.65
C TYR A 210 18.87 -24.05 -13.55
N LYS A 211 18.89 -22.72 -13.62
CA LYS A 211 19.91 -21.93 -14.34
C LYS A 211 20.44 -20.82 -13.44
N ALA A 212 21.75 -20.79 -13.22
CA ALA A 212 22.42 -19.72 -12.48
C ALA A 212 22.22 -18.38 -13.18
N LEU A 213 21.97 -17.34 -12.40
CA LEU A 213 21.95 -15.95 -12.85
C LEU A 213 23.19 -15.22 -12.34
N THR A 214 23.49 -14.09 -12.98
CA THR A 214 24.52 -13.17 -12.51
C THR A 214 23.93 -12.24 -11.46
N PHE A 215 24.50 -12.27 -10.26
CA PHE A 215 24.10 -11.45 -9.13
C PHE A 215 25.33 -10.70 -8.60
N ARG A 216 25.21 -9.38 -8.40
CA ARG A 216 26.30 -8.49 -7.94
C ARG A 216 27.65 -8.76 -8.66
N GLY A 217 27.59 -8.95 -9.99
CA GLY A 217 28.76 -9.18 -10.84
C GLY A 217 29.30 -10.62 -10.87
N ARG A 218 28.74 -11.57 -10.09
CA ARG A 218 29.17 -12.97 -10.05
C ARG A 218 28.08 -13.91 -10.54
N ARG A 219 28.45 -14.89 -11.37
CA ARG A 219 27.52 -15.94 -11.80
C ARG A 219 27.35 -16.96 -10.68
N SER A 220 26.10 -17.23 -10.27
CA SER A 220 25.76 -18.08 -9.11
C SER A 220 25.92 -19.58 -9.37
N THR A 221 27.04 -19.98 -9.99
CA THR A 221 27.38 -21.38 -10.29
C THR A 221 27.55 -22.20 -9.01
N TRP A 222 27.29 -23.51 -9.06
CA TRP A 222 27.45 -24.45 -7.94
C TRP A 222 28.43 -25.56 -8.30
N GLN A 223 28.89 -26.33 -7.30
CA GLN A 223 29.78 -27.48 -7.50
C GLN A 223 29.11 -28.82 -7.16
N LYS A 224 28.03 -28.78 -6.37
CA LYS A 224 27.19 -29.93 -6.05
C LYS A 224 25.73 -29.52 -6.23
N ALA A 225 24.96 -30.36 -6.91
CA ALA A 225 23.50 -30.25 -6.90
C ALA A 225 22.90 -31.54 -6.34
N ARG A 226 21.94 -31.41 -5.43
CA ARG A 226 21.20 -32.56 -4.89
C ARG A 226 19.72 -32.35 -5.06
N LEU A 227 19.02 -33.25 -5.73
CA LEU A 227 17.55 -33.30 -5.79
C LEU A 227 17.04 -34.16 -4.64
N TRP A 228 16.16 -33.65 -3.79
CA TRP A 228 15.69 -34.32 -2.56
C TRP A 228 14.25 -34.81 -2.70
N PHE A 229 13.99 -36.07 -2.36
CA PHE A 229 12.67 -36.69 -2.51
C PHE A 229 12.46 -37.89 -1.58
N THR A 230 11.21 -38.36 -1.52
CA THR A 230 10.80 -39.69 -1.04
C THR A 230 9.92 -40.31 -2.12
N THR A 231 9.97 -41.64 -2.26
CA THR A 231 9.16 -42.33 -3.26
C THR A 231 8.61 -43.64 -2.71
N GLN A 232 7.32 -43.89 -2.91
CA GLN A 232 6.67 -45.15 -2.50
C GLN A 232 6.63 -46.18 -3.63
N GLN A 233 7.04 -45.78 -4.84
CA GLN A 233 7.17 -46.64 -6.01
C GLN A 233 8.56 -46.42 -6.66
N PRO A 234 9.00 -47.28 -7.59
CA PRO A 234 10.21 -47.01 -8.36
C PRO A 234 10.15 -45.65 -9.05
N MET A 235 11.24 -44.88 -8.95
CA MET A 235 11.38 -43.56 -9.55
C MET A 235 12.62 -43.55 -10.45
N THR A 236 12.47 -43.04 -11.67
CA THR A 236 13.59 -42.78 -12.58
C THR A 236 13.85 -41.28 -12.63
N VAL A 237 15.11 -40.88 -12.53
CA VAL A 237 15.56 -39.50 -12.75
C VAL A 237 16.64 -39.49 -13.81
N THR A 238 16.41 -38.71 -14.86
CA THR A 238 17.34 -38.54 -15.97
C THR A 238 17.90 -37.12 -15.96
N ILE A 239 19.23 -36.99 -15.87
CA ILE A 239 19.92 -35.69 -15.87
C ILE A 239 20.40 -35.35 -17.28
N GLY A 240 20.11 -34.14 -17.77
CA GLY A 240 20.54 -33.65 -19.08
C GLY A 240 19.43 -33.61 -20.15
N ASN A 241 19.79 -33.21 -21.38
CA ASN A 241 18.90 -33.21 -22.54
C ASN A 241 19.41 -34.25 -23.55
N ASP A 242 18.55 -35.18 -23.94
CA ASP A 242 18.63 -36.19 -25.00
C ASP A 242 19.98 -36.92 -25.21
N SER A 243 21.00 -36.30 -25.80
CA SER A 243 22.17 -37.02 -26.33
C SER A 243 23.25 -37.43 -25.31
N ASN A 244 23.31 -36.82 -24.13
CA ASN A 244 24.26 -37.14 -23.04
C ASN A 244 23.55 -37.38 -21.69
N ALA A 245 22.31 -37.85 -21.74
CA ALA A 245 21.48 -37.96 -20.55
C ALA A 245 21.90 -39.15 -19.66
N VAL A 246 22.08 -38.91 -18.36
CA VAL A 246 22.42 -39.97 -17.39
C VAL A 246 21.19 -40.36 -16.61
N ARG A 247 20.79 -41.64 -16.71
CA ARG A 247 19.61 -42.21 -16.06
C ARG A 247 19.97 -42.82 -14.71
N HIS A 248 19.18 -42.50 -13.69
CA HIS A 248 19.28 -43.05 -12.33
C HIS A 248 17.95 -43.64 -11.90
N GLU A 249 17.98 -44.81 -11.28
CA GLU A 249 16.78 -45.50 -10.77
C GLU A 249 16.83 -45.58 -9.24
N PHE A 250 15.69 -45.30 -8.61
CA PHE A 250 15.50 -45.28 -7.17
C PHE A 250 14.38 -46.25 -6.78
N GLN A 251 14.67 -47.08 -5.79
CA GLN A 251 13.69 -48.02 -5.22
C GLN A 251 12.79 -47.31 -4.21
N SER A 252 11.60 -47.88 -3.99
CA SER A 252 10.65 -47.42 -2.98
C SER A 252 11.29 -47.35 -1.60
N SER A 253 11.15 -46.21 -0.93
CA SER A 253 11.66 -45.97 0.41
C SER A 253 10.81 -44.90 1.12
N PRO A 254 10.39 -45.13 2.37
CA PRO A 254 9.77 -44.09 3.20
C PRO A 254 10.79 -43.08 3.74
N SER A 255 12.10 -43.35 3.61
CA SER A 255 13.17 -42.45 4.05
C SER A 255 13.57 -41.48 2.93
N ILE A 256 14.02 -40.29 3.32
CA ILE A 256 14.46 -39.25 2.38
C ILE A 256 15.68 -39.75 1.60
N GLN A 257 15.61 -39.61 0.28
CA GLN A 257 16.66 -39.92 -0.68
C GLN A 257 17.10 -38.65 -1.40
N TYR A 258 18.26 -38.70 -2.05
CA TYR A 258 18.69 -37.65 -2.97
C TYR A 258 19.49 -38.20 -4.15
N LEU A 259 19.45 -37.45 -5.26
CA LEU A 259 20.35 -37.63 -6.40
C LEU A 259 21.39 -36.52 -6.39
N GLU A 260 22.68 -36.85 -6.31
CA GLU A 260 23.78 -35.89 -6.32
C GLU A 260 24.50 -35.84 -7.67
N THR A 261 24.72 -34.63 -8.18
CA THR A 261 25.66 -34.36 -9.28
C THR A 261 26.84 -33.54 -8.78
N ASN A 262 28.05 -33.95 -9.16
CA ASN A 262 29.29 -33.28 -8.81
C ASN A 262 29.91 -32.58 -10.02
N GLY A 263 30.58 -31.45 -9.78
CA GLY A 263 31.24 -30.65 -10.81
C GLY A 263 30.67 -29.24 -10.89
N ARG A 264 31.49 -28.28 -11.34
CA ARG A 264 31.05 -26.90 -11.48
C ARG A 264 30.02 -26.79 -12.61
N ALA A 265 28.83 -26.31 -12.29
CA ALA A 265 27.73 -26.15 -13.24
C ALA A 265 27.00 -24.83 -13.04
N ASP A 266 26.44 -24.31 -14.14
CA ASP A 266 25.59 -23.13 -14.17
C ASP A 266 24.16 -23.44 -14.66
N ALA A 267 23.91 -24.68 -15.06
CA ALA A 267 22.59 -25.19 -15.36
C ALA A 267 22.51 -26.70 -15.06
N ILE A 268 21.34 -27.17 -14.64
CA ILE A 268 21.04 -28.60 -14.53
C ILE A 268 19.57 -28.84 -14.85
N THR A 269 19.29 -29.92 -15.57
CA THR A 269 17.92 -30.36 -15.91
C THR A 269 17.71 -31.77 -15.40
N TYR A 270 16.61 -31.99 -14.69
CA TYR A 270 16.10 -33.28 -14.25
C TYR A 270 14.80 -33.57 -15.00
N ASN A 271 14.71 -34.74 -15.62
CA ASN A 271 13.45 -35.34 -16.08
C ASN A 271 13.14 -36.48 -15.12
N ILE A 272 11.98 -36.43 -14.47
CA ILE A 272 11.60 -37.32 -13.39
C ILE A 272 10.39 -38.11 -13.84
N GLU A 273 10.48 -39.44 -13.76
CA GLU A 273 9.38 -40.36 -13.95
C GLU A 273 9.13 -41.08 -12.63
N ALA A 274 7.95 -40.89 -12.04
CA ALA A 274 7.62 -41.50 -10.76
C ALA A 274 6.12 -41.78 -10.62
N GLY A 275 5.81 -42.87 -9.91
CA GLY A 275 4.43 -43.25 -9.59
C GLY A 275 3.82 -42.43 -8.45
N GLU A 276 2.54 -42.71 -8.15
CA GLU A 276 1.82 -42.07 -7.05
C GLU A 276 2.52 -42.28 -5.70
N GLY A 277 2.39 -41.29 -4.81
CA GLY A 277 3.05 -41.30 -3.50
C GLY A 277 4.45 -40.70 -3.47
N THR A 278 5.01 -40.32 -4.63
CA THR A 278 6.29 -39.59 -4.71
C THR A 278 6.16 -38.16 -4.21
N THR A 279 7.09 -37.75 -3.35
CA THR A 279 7.17 -36.39 -2.82
C THR A 279 8.57 -35.85 -3.07
N VAL A 280 8.67 -34.75 -3.82
CA VAL A 280 9.91 -34.02 -4.06
C VAL A 280 9.91 -32.77 -3.17
N PHE A 281 11.03 -32.45 -2.53
CA PHE A 281 11.13 -31.34 -1.57
C PHE A 281 11.76 -30.08 -2.16
N GLY A 282 12.70 -30.25 -3.09
CA GLY A 282 13.55 -29.17 -3.60
C GLY A 282 14.89 -29.71 -4.10
N ALA A 283 15.79 -28.79 -4.44
CA ALA A 283 17.19 -29.10 -4.65
C ALA A 283 18.10 -28.21 -3.80
N SER A 284 19.30 -28.69 -3.50
CA SER A 284 20.36 -27.86 -2.90
C SER A 284 21.50 -27.68 -3.89
N LEU A 285 21.83 -26.42 -4.21
CA LEU A 285 22.88 -26.03 -5.14
C LEU A 285 24.03 -25.40 -4.35
N GLU A 286 25.07 -26.19 -4.09
CA GLU A 286 26.06 -25.94 -3.05
C GLU A 286 27.50 -25.91 -3.59
N PRO A 287 28.43 -25.33 -2.82
CA PRO A 287 29.86 -25.53 -3.06
C PRO A 287 30.36 -26.80 -2.34
N VAL A 288 31.59 -27.23 -2.65
CA VAL A 288 32.26 -28.32 -1.93
C VAL A 288 32.81 -27.84 -0.58
N LYS A 289 33.31 -26.60 -0.54
CA LYS A 289 33.88 -25.91 0.63
C LYS A 289 33.42 -24.44 0.65
N GLY A 290 33.65 -23.73 1.75
CA GLY A 290 33.21 -22.34 1.91
C GLY A 290 31.89 -22.25 2.66
N ILE A 291 31.03 -21.30 2.30
CA ILE A 291 29.75 -21.06 2.97
C ILE A 291 28.56 -21.05 2.01
N VAL A 292 27.39 -21.45 2.54
CA VAL A 292 26.12 -21.40 1.83
C VAL A 292 25.00 -20.97 2.77
N VAL A 293 24.08 -20.16 2.25
CA VAL A 293 22.92 -19.63 2.98
C VAL A 293 21.65 -20.04 2.24
N ASP A 294 20.83 -20.86 2.88
CA ASP A 294 19.54 -21.27 2.35
C ASP A 294 18.48 -20.23 2.65
N ASN A 295 17.65 -19.93 1.64
CA ASN A 295 16.43 -19.17 1.82
C ASN A 295 15.25 -20.15 1.99
N LEU A 296 14.68 -20.19 3.20
CA LEU A 296 13.52 -21.01 3.55
C LEU A 296 12.30 -20.12 3.87
N GLY A 297 12.09 -19.11 3.01
CA GLY A 297 10.99 -18.15 3.09
C GLY A 297 9.66 -18.68 2.56
N LEU A 298 8.58 -18.31 3.24
CA LEU A 298 7.21 -18.52 2.77
C LEU A 298 6.29 -17.38 3.25
N ARG A 299 5.76 -16.60 2.30
CA ARG A 299 4.97 -15.38 2.56
C ARG A 299 3.75 -15.63 3.44
N GLY A 300 3.48 -14.64 4.29
CA GLY A 300 2.24 -14.52 5.06
C GLY A 300 2.16 -15.44 6.27
N LEU A 301 3.24 -16.14 6.62
CA LEU A 301 3.25 -17.07 7.73
C LEU A 301 3.73 -16.43 9.04
N PRO A 302 3.10 -16.77 10.18
CA PRO A 302 3.52 -16.30 11.50
C PRO A 302 4.65 -17.14 12.13
N GLY A 303 5.18 -18.14 11.41
CA GLY A 303 6.20 -19.10 11.90
C GLY A 303 5.63 -20.40 12.51
N PHE A 304 4.34 -20.45 12.85
CA PHE A 304 3.72 -21.64 13.46
C PHE A 304 3.72 -22.90 12.57
N SER A 305 3.84 -22.72 11.26
CA SER A 305 3.99 -23.79 10.28
C SER A 305 5.22 -24.67 10.50
N LEU A 306 6.26 -24.17 11.17
CA LEU A 306 7.43 -24.96 11.54
C LEU A 306 7.08 -26.11 12.49
N ALA A 307 6.07 -25.95 13.34
CA ALA A 307 5.60 -27.02 14.22
C ALA A 307 5.09 -28.24 13.43
N LYS A 308 4.56 -28.03 12.22
CA LYS A 308 3.99 -29.06 11.35
C LYS A 308 5.04 -29.91 10.64
N ILE A 309 6.31 -29.48 10.57
CA ILE A 309 7.39 -30.30 9.98
C ILE A 309 7.53 -31.57 10.82
N PRO A 310 7.39 -32.78 10.27
CA PRO A 310 7.54 -34.00 11.06
C PRO A 310 8.94 -34.10 11.69
N ASP A 311 9.02 -34.53 12.95
CA ASP A 311 10.29 -34.67 13.67
C ASP A 311 11.26 -35.61 12.94
N ALA A 312 10.74 -36.69 12.37
CA ALA A 312 11.51 -37.64 11.58
C ALA A 312 12.09 -37.00 10.31
N THR A 313 11.31 -36.16 9.62
CA THR A 313 11.75 -35.43 8.43
C THR A 313 12.87 -34.46 8.77
N LEU A 314 12.70 -33.66 9.83
CA LEU A 314 13.70 -32.68 10.26
C LEU A 314 15.03 -33.36 10.65
N ARG A 315 14.96 -34.45 11.43
CA ARG A 315 16.15 -35.25 11.82
C ARG A 315 16.84 -35.91 10.63
N GLN A 316 16.09 -36.44 9.66
CA GLN A 316 16.66 -37.06 8.46
C GLN A 316 17.40 -36.02 7.61
N PHE A 317 16.78 -34.87 7.33
CA PHE A 317 17.45 -33.79 6.61
C PHE A 317 18.69 -33.31 7.35
N TYR A 318 18.62 -33.10 8.67
CA TYR A 318 19.77 -32.68 9.46
C TYR A 318 20.91 -33.70 9.44
N ARG A 319 20.61 -35.01 9.55
CA ARG A 319 21.61 -36.08 9.48
C ARG A 319 22.32 -36.12 8.13
N MET A 320 21.58 -35.87 7.05
CA MET A 320 22.08 -35.93 5.67
C MET A 320 22.75 -34.62 5.21
N ARG A 321 22.30 -33.49 5.76
CA ARG A 321 22.75 -32.14 5.43
C ARG A 321 22.70 -31.26 6.69
N PRO A 322 23.70 -31.36 7.58
CA PRO A 322 23.70 -30.63 8.85
C PRO A 322 23.83 -29.13 8.61
N TYR A 323 23.05 -28.37 9.38
CA TYR A 323 23.15 -26.91 9.48
C TYR A 323 24.02 -26.51 10.66
N ASP A 324 24.84 -25.48 10.47
CA ASP A 324 25.72 -24.94 11.50
C ASP A 324 25.09 -23.74 12.21
N LEU A 325 24.21 -23.00 11.51
CA LEU A 325 23.36 -21.95 12.06
C LEU A 325 21.94 -22.05 11.48
N ILE A 326 20.94 -21.95 12.35
CA ILE A 326 19.52 -21.86 11.99
C ILE A 326 18.98 -20.53 12.50
N ILE A 327 18.55 -19.67 11.58
CA ILE A 327 17.96 -18.36 11.89
C ILE A 327 16.44 -18.48 11.73
N ILE A 328 15.70 -18.08 12.75
CA ILE A 328 14.24 -18.05 12.76
C ILE A 328 13.79 -16.59 12.80
N HIS A 329 13.35 -16.06 11.66
CA HIS A 329 12.95 -14.67 11.48
C HIS A 329 11.48 -14.58 11.04
N TYR A 330 10.58 -14.44 12.01
CA TYR A 330 9.15 -14.26 11.78
C TYR A 330 8.62 -13.11 12.64
N GLY A 331 7.35 -12.75 12.45
CA GLY A 331 6.61 -11.92 13.40
C GLY A 331 5.85 -10.77 12.78
N ILE A 332 6.23 -10.34 11.57
CA ILE A 332 5.59 -9.18 10.91
C ILE A 332 4.10 -9.45 10.66
N ASN A 333 3.75 -10.70 10.35
CA ASN A 333 2.38 -11.18 10.14
C ASN A 333 1.59 -11.35 11.45
N CYS A 334 2.25 -11.25 12.61
CA CYS A 334 1.63 -11.23 13.93
C CYS A 334 1.48 -9.81 14.50
N ALA A 335 2.08 -8.80 13.86
CA ALA A 335 2.09 -7.43 14.37
C ALA A 335 0.73 -6.74 14.10
N ALA A 336 -0.13 -6.70 15.12
CA ALA A 336 -1.39 -5.98 15.11
C ALA A 336 -1.67 -5.33 16.48
N ASP A 337 -1.85 -4.01 16.52
CA ASP A 337 -2.03 -3.24 17.76
C ASP A 337 -3.31 -3.61 18.54
N GLY A 338 -4.23 -4.35 17.92
CA GLY A 338 -5.43 -4.88 18.57
C GLY A 338 -5.27 -6.26 19.24
N ASN A 339 -4.10 -6.87 19.20
CA ASN A 339 -3.90 -8.22 19.75
C ASN A 339 -4.02 -8.22 21.28
N PRO A 340 -4.84 -9.10 21.88
CA PRO A 340 -4.94 -9.21 23.32
C PRO A 340 -3.67 -9.84 23.91
N GLU A 341 -3.41 -9.59 25.20
CA GLU A 341 -2.26 -10.18 25.91
C GLU A 341 -2.24 -11.72 25.86
N SER A 342 -3.42 -12.35 25.83
CA SER A 342 -3.56 -13.81 25.64
C SER A 342 -2.99 -14.32 24.32
N PHE A 343 -3.03 -13.51 23.25
CA PHE A 343 -2.42 -13.85 21.97
C PHE A 343 -0.90 -13.92 22.10
N TYR A 344 -0.27 -12.93 22.74
CA TYR A 344 1.19 -12.90 22.89
C TYR A 344 1.69 -14.06 23.76
N LYS A 345 0.98 -14.39 24.85
CA LYS A 345 1.29 -15.57 25.67
C LYS A 345 1.21 -16.87 24.86
N ALA A 346 0.18 -17.02 24.03
CA ALA A 346 0.04 -18.18 23.15
C ALA A 346 1.12 -18.21 22.05
N TYR A 347 1.52 -17.04 21.54
CA TYR A 347 2.61 -16.90 20.57
C TYR A 347 3.95 -17.32 21.17
N VAL A 348 4.31 -16.78 22.35
CA VAL A 348 5.53 -17.15 23.09
C VAL A 348 5.57 -18.65 23.32
N LYS A 349 4.53 -19.21 23.93
CA LYS A 349 4.46 -20.66 24.20
C LYS A 349 4.70 -21.50 22.93
N LYS A 350 3.97 -21.21 21.84
CA LYS A 350 4.09 -21.99 20.59
C LYS A 350 5.46 -21.82 19.94
N MET A 351 6.01 -20.62 19.92
CA MET A 351 7.32 -20.38 19.31
C MET A 351 8.45 -20.99 20.14
N THR A 352 8.39 -20.92 21.47
CA THR A 352 9.32 -21.64 22.36
C THR A 352 9.26 -23.15 22.10
N GLU A 353 8.06 -23.74 21.99
CA GLU A 353 7.90 -25.16 21.63
C GLU A 353 8.52 -25.51 20.26
N ILE A 354 8.42 -24.61 19.28
CA ILE A 354 9.02 -24.76 17.95
C ILE A 354 10.55 -24.68 18.01
N VAL A 355 11.10 -23.69 18.71
CA VAL A 355 12.55 -23.52 18.88
C VAL A 355 13.13 -24.76 19.58
N GLU A 356 12.48 -25.23 20.66
CA GLU A 356 12.88 -26.44 21.38
C GLU A 356 12.79 -27.70 20.52
N LYS A 357 11.74 -27.82 19.68
CA LYS A 357 11.64 -28.90 18.70
C LYS A 357 12.81 -28.89 17.71
N ILE A 358 13.18 -27.73 17.17
CA ILE A 358 14.30 -27.59 16.25
C ILE A 358 15.62 -27.90 16.96
N LYS A 359 15.82 -27.39 18.18
CA LYS A 359 16.99 -27.67 19.03
C LYS A 359 17.17 -29.17 19.30
N ARG A 360 16.08 -29.89 19.61
CA ARG A 360 16.10 -31.35 19.78
C ARG A 360 16.37 -32.11 18.49
N ALA A 361 15.88 -31.63 17.35
CA ALA A 361 16.06 -32.29 16.06
C ALA A 361 17.44 -32.03 15.43
N CYS A 362 18.05 -30.88 15.75
CA CYS A 362 19.32 -30.39 15.23
C CYS A 362 20.30 -30.05 16.37
N PRO A 363 20.69 -31.02 17.22
CA PRO A 363 21.39 -30.75 18.48
C PRO A 363 22.78 -30.13 18.33
N GLY A 364 23.41 -30.24 17.16
CA GLY A 364 24.71 -29.62 16.85
C GLY A 364 24.59 -28.28 16.12
N ALA A 365 23.39 -27.75 15.87
CA ALA A 365 23.24 -26.45 15.20
C ALA A 365 23.23 -25.31 16.23
N SER A 366 23.88 -24.19 15.92
CA SER A 366 23.58 -22.92 16.57
C SER A 366 22.18 -22.46 16.14
N ILE A 367 21.40 -21.89 17.04
CA ILE A 367 20.05 -21.39 16.76
C ILE A 367 19.99 -19.92 17.14
N MET A 368 19.40 -19.11 16.26
CA MET A 368 19.22 -17.68 16.48
C MET A 368 17.78 -17.28 16.18
N VAL A 369 17.11 -16.70 17.17
CA VAL A 369 15.82 -16.03 16.98
C VAL A 369 16.10 -14.59 16.55
N CYS A 370 15.68 -14.24 15.35
CA CYS A 370 15.69 -12.88 14.84
C CYS A 370 14.33 -12.26 15.14
N ASN A 371 14.30 -11.12 15.82
CA ASN A 371 13.02 -10.44 16.05
C ASN A 371 12.44 -9.87 14.76
N VAL A 372 11.17 -9.51 14.86
CA VAL A 372 10.41 -8.83 13.82
C VAL A 372 11.12 -7.55 13.38
N SER A 373 11.15 -7.30 12.07
CA SER A 373 11.57 -6.02 11.51
C SER A 373 10.64 -4.89 11.96
N ASP A 374 11.07 -3.64 11.80
CA ASP A 374 10.15 -2.53 11.99
C ASP A 374 8.98 -2.59 11.00
N ARG A 375 7.83 -2.13 11.47
CA ARG A 375 6.63 -1.90 10.68
C ARG A 375 5.99 -0.65 11.22
N ASP A 376 5.91 0.34 10.34
CA ASP A 376 5.27 1.59 10.67
C ASP A 376 3.84 1.62 10.19
N GLN A 377 3.03 2.38 10.90
CA GLN A 377 1.67 2.68 10.52
C GLN A 377 1.51 4.19 10.42
N ARG A 378 0.65 4.62 9.50
CA ARG A 378 0.20 5.99 9.46
C ARG A 378 -0.76 6.20 10.62
N SER A 379 -0.40 7.10 11.53
CA SER A 379 -1.23 7.48 12.67
C SER A 379 -1.42 8.99 12.69
N ALA A 380 -2.44 9.45 13.43
CA ALA A 380 -2.72 10.85 13.73
C ALA A 380 -1.49 11.79 13.83
N ASP A 381 -0.48 11.35 14.57
CA ASP A 381 0.67 12.18 14.92
C ASP A 381 1.85 12.03 13.94
N GLY A 382 1.69 11.22 12.87
CA GLY A 382 2.73 10.91 11.88
C GLY A 382 2.85 9.42 11.57
N ILE A 383 3.86 9.07 10.76
CA ILE A 383 4.25 7.67 10.59
C ILE A 383 4.97 7.26 11.88
N ARG A 384 4.56 6.14 12.49
CA ARG A 384 5.17 5.64 13.72
C ARG A 384 5.23 4.12 13.72
N THR A 385 6.18 3.58 14.47
CA THR A 385 6.26 2.14 14.73
C THR A 385 5.01 1.65 15.46
N MET A 386 4.45 0.53 14.99
CA MET A 386 3.34 -0.14 15.66
C MET A 386 3.73 -0.60 17.07
N ASN A 387 2.86 -0.42 18.05
CA ASN A 387 3.12 -0.90 19.42
C ASN A 387 3.27 -2.43 19.46
N ALA A 388 2.57 -3.14 18.59
CA ALA A 388 2.69 -4.58 18.44
C ALA A 388 4.10 -5.04 18.01
N VAL A 389 4.82 -4.25 17.21
CA VAL A 389 6.21 -4.52 16.83
C VAL A 389 7.08 -4.48 18.08
N LYS A 390 6.96 -3.41 18.90
CA LYS A 390 7.71 -3.25 20.15
C LYS A 390 7.44 -4.40 21.13
N LYS A 391 6.18 -4.83 21.26
CA LYS A 391 5.80 -5.99 22.08
C LYS A 391 6.40 -7.29 21.54
N LEU A 392 6.23 -7.57 20.26
CA LEU A 392 6.75 -8.78 19.62
C LEU A 392 8.26 -8.88 19.74
N ALA A 393 8.98 -7.77 19.50
CA ALA A 393 10.43 -7.73 19.64
C ALA A 393 10.88 -8.17 21.04
N ARG A 394 10.19 -7.73 22.10
CA ARG A 394 10.47 -8.15 23.48
C ARG A 394 10.05 -9.59 23.76
N TYR A 395 8.89 -10.03 23.28
CA TYR A 395 8.44 -11.42 23.46
C TYR A 395 9.32 -12.42 22.69
N GLN A 396 9.86 -12.05 21.54
CA GLN A 396 10.81 -12.86 20.78
C GLN A 396 12.17 -12.95 21.47
N ARG A 397 12.59 -11.86 22.14
CA ARG A 397 13.74 -11.91 23.05
C ARG A 397 13.51 -12.85 24.23
N GLN A 398 12.31 -12.84 24.81
CA GLN A 398 11.91 -13.81 25.84
C GLN A 398 11.94 -15.25 25.31
N ILE A 399 11.43 -15.53 24.11
CA ILE A 399 11.50 -16.87 23.49
C ILE A 399 12.96 -17.35 23.39
N ALA A 400 13.87 -16.47 22.94
CA ALA A 400 15.29 -16.81 22.83
C ALA A 400 15.93 -17.10 24.19
N SER A 401 15.58 -16.30 25.20
CA SER A 401 16.03 -16.46 26.59
C SER A 401 15.52 -17.78 27.20
N GLU A 402 14.22 -18.06 27.11
CA GLU A 402 13.59 -19.28 27.64
C GLU A 402 14.11 -20.55 26.96
N SER A 403 14.44 -20.47 25.67
CA SER A 403 14.99 -21.60 24.91
C SER A 403 16.51 -21.76 25.06
N GLY A 404 17.19 -20.80 25.71
CA GLY A 404 18.65 -20.75 25.83
C GLY A 404 19.35 -20.80 24.46
N VAL A 405 19.00 -19.86 23.57
CA VAL A 405 19.56 -19.72 22.21
C VAL A 405 19.96 -18.28 21.94
N ALA A 406 20.59 -18.02 20.79
CA ALA A 406 20.95 -16.66 20.41
C ALA A 406 19.75 -15.83 19.96
N PHE A 407 19.88 -14.51 20.10
CA PHE A 407 18.91 -13.50 19.73
C PHE A 407 19.58 -12.43 18.87
N PHE A 408 18.93 -12.05 17.77
CA PHE A 408 19.31 -10.91 16.95
C PHE A 408 18.22 -9.85 16.99
N ASP A 409 18.57 -8.67 17.49
CA ASP A 409 17.68 -7.51 17.55
C ASP A 409 17.69 -6.74 16.23
N LEU A 410 17.09 -7.33 15.21
CA LEU A 410 16.91 -6.72 13.90
C LEU A 410 16.19 -5.37 13.98
N PHE A 411 15.13 -5.26 14.80
CA PHE A 411 14.40 -4.00 14.98
C PHE A 411 15.33 -2.84 15.36
N ASN A 412 16.16 -3.02 16.39
CA ASN A 412 17.12 -1.99 16.77
C ASN A 412 18.28 -1.87 15.77
N ALA A 413 18.69 -2.96 15.12
CA ALA A 413 19.71 -2.92 14.05
C ALA A 413 19.29 -2.07 12.85
N MET A 414 17.99 -2.04 12.53
CA MET A 414 17.43 -1.17 11.49
C MET A 414 17.40 0.31 11.88
N GLY A 415 17.54 0.62 13.18
CA GLY A 415 17.45 1.97 13.74
C GLY A 415 16.33 2.15 14.76
N GLY A 416 15.60 1.09 15.11
CA GLY A 416 14.53 1.11 16.10
C GLY A 416 13.28 1.84 15.60
N ASP A 417 12.73 2.71 16.45
CA ASP A 417 11.49 3.44 16.15
C ASP A 417 11.60 4.25 14.83
N GLU A 418 10.56 4.12 14.00
CA GLU A 418 10.39 4.78 12.71
C GLU A 418 11.51 4.46 11.70
N SER A 419 12.20 3.34 11.88
CA SER A 419 13.23 2.91 10.96
C SER A 419 12.66 2.51 9.61
N MET A 420 11.47 1.91 9.56
CA MET A 420 10.84 1.54 8.30
C MET A 420 10.45 2.78 7.48
N ALA A 421 9.96 3.84 8.11
CA ALA A 421 9.65 5.11 7.48
C ALA A 421 10.88 5.72 6.82
N LYS A 422 12.01 5.73 7.55
CA LYS A 422 13.31 6.18 7.01
C LYS A 422 13.77 5.32 5.83
N TYR A 423 13.52 4.01 5.87
CA TYR A 423 13.82 3.12 4.74
C TYR A 423 12.93 3.46 3.52
N VAL A 424 11.66 3.79 3.71
CA VAL A 424 10.77 4.25 2.63
C VAL A 424 11.26 5.56 2.04
N GLU A 425 11.66 6.52 2.87
CA GLU A 425 12.19 7.83 2.43
C GLU A 425 13.46 7.67 1.59
N LYS A 426 14.35 6.74 1.96
CA LYS A 426 15.57 6.41 1.21
C LYS A 426 15.34 5.53 -0.02
N GLY A 427 14.11 5.09 -0.28
CA GLY A 427 13.79 4.17 -1.37
C GLY A 427 14.28 2.74 -1.15
N TRP A 428 14.55 2.35 0.10
CA TRP A 428 14.96 0.99 0.51
C TRP A 428 13.76 0.09 0.89
N ALA A 429 12.59 0.68 1.10
CA ALA A 429 11.35 -0.04 1.39
C ALA A 429 10.17 0.45 0.57
N ASN A 430 9.13 -0.38 0.49
CA ASN A 430 7.88 -0.09 -0.20
C ASN A 430 7.02 0.87 0.61
N LYS A 431 6.14 1.63 -0.08
CA LYS A 431 5.25 2.61 0.56
C LYS A 431 4.12 1.99 1.40
N ASP A 432 4.12 0.67 1.53
CA ASP A 432 3.30 -0.05 2.48
C ASP A 432 3.84 0.01 3.93
N TYR A 433 5.05 0.55 4.14
CA TYR A 433 5.72 0.67 5.44
C TYR A 433 5.89 -0.68 6.16
N ILE A 434 6.01 -1.77 5.40
CA ILE A 434 6.16 -3.14 5.90
C ILE A 434 7.33 -3.84 5.20
N HIS A 435 7.38 -3.78 3.86
CA HIS A 435 8.30 -4.63 3.09
C HIS A 435 9.48 -3.83 2.56
N ILE A 436 10.69 -4.35 2.77
CA ILE A 436 11.89 -3.88 2.09
C ILE A 436 11.86 -4.28 0.60
N ASN A 437 12.59 -3.54 -0.24
CA ASN A 437 12.91 -3.94 -1.61
C ASN A 437 14.34 -4.53 -1.69
N PHE A 438 14.83 -4.91 -2.87
CA PHE A 438 16.19 -5.49 -3.00
C PHE A 438 17.33 -4.56 -2.57
N GLU A 439 17.18 -3.24 -2.70
CA GLU A 439 18.21 -2.30 -2.23
C GLU A 439 18.18 -2.18 -0.70
N GLY A 440 16.99 -2.18 -0.08
CA GLY A 440 16.89 -2.31 1.38
C GLY A 440 17.41 -3.65 1.90
N GLY A 441 17.18 -4.73 1.14
CA GLY A 441 17.74 -6.06 1.43
C GLY A 441 19.25 -6.07 1.43
N LYS A 442 19.90 -5.42 0.46
CA LYS A 442 21.35 -5.21 0.43
C LYS A 442 21.84 -4.45 1.65
N HIS A 443 21.26 -3.29 1.94
CA HIS A 443 21.67 -2.46 3.08
C HIS A 443 21.54 -3.23 4.40
N LEU A 444 20.44 -3.95 4.56
CA LEU A 444 20.20 -4.72 5.77
C LEU A 444 21.11 -5.96 5.86
N ALA A 445 21.44 -6.60 4.73
CA ALA A 445 22.41 -7.69 4.69
C ALA A 445 23.80 -7.24 5.17
N GLU A 446 24.21 -6.02 4.83
CA GLU A 446 25.48 -5.43 5.32
C GLU A 446 25.45 -5.29 6.85
N ILE A 447 24.34 -4.81 7.42
CA ILE A 447 24.16 -4.71 8.89
C ILE A 447 24.19 -6.10 9.53
N VAL A 448 23.39 -7.04 9.01
CA VAL A 448 23.33 -8.42 9.55
C VAL A 448 24.70 -9.08 9.52
N CYS A 449 25.43 -9.00 8.40
CA CYS A 449 26.77 -9.58 8.28
C CYS A 449 27.79 -8.87 9.16
N LYS A 450 27.71 -7.54 9.30
CA LYS A 450 28.60 -6.77 10.18
C LYS A 450 28.46 -7.23 11.63
N GLU A 451 27.23 -7.30 12.12
CA GLU A 451 26.93 -7.70 13.49
C GLU A 451 27.25 -9.18 13.74
N LEU A 452 26.89 -10.06 12.80
CA LEU A 452 27.16 -11.50 12.91
C LEU A 452 28.66 -11.81 12.92
N LEU A 453 29.49 -11.03 12.23
CA LEU A 453 30.93 -11.26 12.09
C LEU A 453 31.80 -10.40 13.01
N GLY A 454 31.21 -9.46 13.75
CA GLY A 454 31.92 -8.59 14.70
C GLY A 454 32.98 -7.67 14.08
N VAL A 455 32.85 -7.30 12.80
CA VAL A 455 33.83 -6.42 12.13
C VAL A 455 33.52 -4.96 12.40
N LYS A 456 34.45 -4.26 13.04
CA LYS A 456 34.50 -2.79 13.00
C LYS A 456 34.99 -2.38 11.62
N THR A 457 34.08 -1.93 10.76
CA THR A 457 34.47 -1.04 9.67
C THR A 457 34.76 0.33 10.25
N VAL A 458 35.81 0.96 9.72
CA VAL A 458 36.14 2.38 9.88
C VAL A 458 34.86 3.22 9.73
N ASP A 459 34.73 4.23 10.59
CA ASP A 459 33.64 5.22 10.69
C ASP A 459 32.52 5.14 9.64
N THR A 460 31.38 4.60 10.04
CA THR A 460 30.09 4.87 9.38
C THR A 460 29.59 6.31 9.59
N GLN A 461 30.41 7.19 10.16
CA GLN A 461 30.21 8.64 10.11
C GLN A 461 30.73 9.28 8.81
N ALA A 462 31.52 8.57 7.98
CA ALA A 462 32.08 9.08 6.72
C ALA A 462 31.31 8.68 5.44
N VAL A 463 30.11 8.10 5.57
CA VAL A 463 29.20 7.80 4.42
C VAL A 463 27.89 8.59 4.53
N ALA A 464 27.78 9.46 5.53
CA ALA A 464 26.73 10.48 5.62
C ALA A 464 27.10 11.77 4.88
N ASP A 465 28.38 11.99 4.60
CA ASP A 465 28.88 13.09 3.78
C ASP A 465 29.45 12.52 2.48
N GLY A 466 28.92 12.99 1.36
CA GLY A 466 29.22 12.44 0.04
C GLY A 466 30.65 12.69 -0.40
N GLU A 467 31.41 11.61 -0.60
CA GLU A 467 32.66 11.64 -1.35
C GLU A 467 32.76 10.40 -2.26
N MET A 468 32.12 10.50 -3.44
CA MET A 468 32.65 9.91 -4.68
C MET A 468 32.08 10.64 -5.91
N GLU A 469 32.20 11.97 -5.92
CA GLU A 469 32.22 12.75 -7.16
C GLU A 469 33.30 13.82 -7.02
N ASP A 470 34.56 13.40 -7.04
CA ASP A 470 35.64 14.32 -7.35
C ASP A 470 36.74 13.64 -8.19
N SER A 471 36.49 13.59 -9.50
CA SER A 471 37.58 13.52 -10.49
C SER A 471 37.48 14.62 -11.56
N ILE A 472 36.56 15.58 -11.44
CA ILE A 472 36.40 16.68 -12.42
C ILE A 472 35.88 17.95 -11.73
N ALA A 473 36.58 18.51 -10.74
CA ALA A 473 36.40 19.92 -10.36
C ALA A 473 37.60 20.52 -9.58
N LYS A 474 38.84 20.14 -9.91
CA LYS A 474 40.03 20.92 -9.50
C LYS A 474 40.12 22.22 -10.28
N THR A 475 39.29 23.22 -9.97
CA THR A 475 39.57 24.66 -10.17
C THR A 475 38.41 25.51 -9.63
N ALA A 476 38.53 26.04 -8.42
CA ALA A 476 38.05 27.37 -8.02
C ALA A 476 38.19 27.58 -6.50
N ALA A 477 39.00 28.58 -6.12
CA ALA A 477 38.89 29.44 -4.93
C ALA A 477 38.94 28.74 -3.55
N GLU A 478 39.98 28.83 -2.70
CA GLU A 478 40.74 30.03 -2.25
C GLU A 478 39.85 31.24 -1.95
N GLU A 479 39.73 31.57 -0.65
CA GLU A 479 38.96 32.66 0.04
C GLU A 479 37.84 32.05 0.91
N GLU A 480 37.77 32.17 2.25
CA GLU A 480 38.42 33.05 3.24
C GLU A 480 38.42 32.34 4.62
N ASN A 481 39.48 32.57 5.38
CA ASN A 481 39.64 32.23 6.80
C ASN A 481 39.15 33.37 7.70
N HIS A 482 38.87 33.02 8.97
CA HIS A 482 38.52 33.87 10.13
C HIS A 482 37.02 34.13 10.30
N VAL A 483 36.38 33.77 11.43
CA VAL A 483 36.69 34.19 12.80
C VAL A 483 36.33 33.08 13.81
N ALA A 484 37.22 32.90 14.78
CA ALA A 484 37.04 32.04 15.95
C ALA A 484 36.40 32.79 17.12
N ASP A 485 35.78 31.98 17.97
CA ASP A 485 35.75 32.05 19.45
C ASP A 485 34.62 32.84 20.15
N SER A 486 33.75 32.09 20.85
CA SER A 486 33.45 32.34 22.27
C SER A 486 32.53 31.26 22.88
N SER A 487 33.10 30.58 23.89
CA SER A 487 32.50 30.05 25.14
C SER A 487 31.33 29.05 25.04
N LEU A 488 31.48 27.74 25.32
CA LEU A 488 31.77 27.07 26.60
C LEU A 488 30.84 27.43 27.78
N ALA A 489 30.20 26.36 28.30
CA ALA A 489 29.67 26.12 29.65
C ALA A 489 28.15 26.25 29.85
N ALA A 490 27.46 25.10 29.96
CA ALA A 490 26.93 24.60 31.24
C ALA A 490 26.09 23.33 31.05
N ASN A 491 26.74 22.17 31.26
CA ASN A 491 26.10 20.94 31.70
C ASN A 491 25.92 21.02 33.23
N SER A 492 24.71 20.84 33.75
CA SER A 492 24.44 20.16 35.03
C SER A 492 22.96 20.28 35.39
N ASN A 493 22.26 19.15 35.50
CA ASN A 493 21.36 18.81 36.61
C ASN A 493 20.58 17.53 36.26
N LEU A 494 21.24 16.39 36.51
CA LEU A 494 20.59 15.11 36.79
C LEU A 494 20.77 14.79 38.27
N ASN A 495 19.74 14.18 38.86
CA ASN A 495 19.66 13.54 40.18
C ASN A 495 18.97 14.30 41.32
N ARG A 496 17.65 14.07 41.43
CA ARG A 496 16.84 13.77 42.63
C ARG A 496 15.42 13.59 42.05
N GLU A 497 14.70 12.48 42.21
CA GLU A 497 14.31 11.82 43.45
C GLU A 497 14.09 10.32 43.23
N LYS A 498 14.60 9.51 44.17
CA LYS A 498 14.07 8.18 44.50
C LYS A 498 13.11 8.39 45.67
N THR A 499 11.85 8.00 45.51
CA THR A 499 11.00 7.65 46.64
C THR A 499 10.22 6.39 46.30
N VAL A 500 10.53 5.31 47.01
CA VAL A 500 9.77 4.07 47.05
C VAL A 500 8.52 4.31 47.89
N ALA A 501 7.34 4.01 47.35
CA ALA A 501 6.16 3.73 48.15
C ALA A 501 5.25 2.73 47.43
N SER A 502 5.11 1.57 48.06
CA SER A 502 4.09 0.55 47.86
C SER A 502 2.67 1.13 47.89
N THR A 503 1.73 0.60 47.09
CA THR A 503 0.48 -0.06 47.56
C THR A 503 -0.56 -0.22 46.43
N HIS A 504 -1.23 -1.37 46.49
CA HIS A 504 -2.61 -1.69 46.12
C HIS A 504 -3.18 -1.43 44.71
N ASP A 505 -3.44 -2.56 44.07
CA ASP A 505 -4.62 -2.91 43.27
C ASP A 505 -5.90 -2.13 43.64
N SER A 506 -6.32 -1.22 42.76
CA SER A 506 -7.71 -0.73 42.70
C SER A 506 -8.00 -0.24 41.28
N GLY A 507 -9.05 -0.79 40.66
CA GLY A 507 -9.46 -0.44 39.30
C GLY A 507 -9.71 1.06 39.12
N GLU A 508 -9.08 1.65 38.11
CA GLU A 508 -9.27 3.06 37.76
C GLU A 508 -10.64 3.29 37.13
N THR A 509 -11.51 3.98 37.88
CA THR A 509 -12.72 4.64 37.37
C THR A 509 -12.34 5.76 36.41
N VAL A 510 -12.79 5.67 35.14
CA VAL A 510 -12.67 6.73 34.13
C VAL A 510 -13.28 8.04 34.67
N THR A 511 -12.47 9.09 34.79
CA THR A 511 -12.96 10.40 35.27
C THR A 511 -13.61 11.19 34.13
N SER A 512 -14.54 12.10 34.44
CA SER A 512 -15.18 12.95 33.42
C SER A 512 -14.17 13.84 32.67
N THR A 513 -13.05 14.19 33.31
CA THR A 513 -11.99 15.04 32.74
C THR A 513 -11.26 14.35 31.59
N ASP A 514 -11.07 13.04 31.68
CA ASP A 514 -10.46 12.22 30.62
C ASP A 514 -11.34 12.19 29.37
N VAL A 515 -12.66 12.10 29.55
CA VAL A 515 -13.62 12.09 28.43
C VAL A 515 -13.59 13.41 27.65
N TRP A 516 -13.48 14.55 28.35
CA TRP A 516 -13.41 15.87 27.71
C TRP A 516 -12.10 16.08 26.95
N GLN A 517 -10.95 15.69 27.52
CA GLN A 517 -9.67 15.76 26.79
C GLN A 517 -9.68 14.87 25.54
N ARG A 518 -10.26 13.67 25.63
CA ARG A 518 -10.39 12.71 24.53
C ARG A 518 -11.31 13.22 23.41
N LEU A 519 -12.46 13.78 23.77
CA LEU A 519 -13.35 14.46 22.81
C LEU A 519 -12.65 15.64 22.14
N THR A 520 -11.88 16.42 22.90
CA THR A 520 -11.15 17.56 22.36
C THR A 520 -10.12 17.13 21.31
N LYS A 521 -9.32 16.08 21.58
CA LYS A 521 -8.35 15.54 20.60
C LYS A 521 -9.04 15.09 19.29
N GLN A 522 -10.19 14.42 19.38
CA GLN A 522 -10.95 13.95 18.22
C GLN A 522 -11.56 15.11 17.40
N LEU A 523 -11.90 16.22 18.05
CA LEU A 523 -12.50 17.40 17.42
C LEU A 523 -11.44 18.42 16.92
N THR A 524 -10.17 18.29 17.29
CA THR A 524 -9.08 19.12 16.76
C THR A 524 -8.51 18.56 15.46
N TYR A 525 -7.91 19.43 14.62
CA TYR A 525 -7.26 18.99 13.38
C TYR A 525 -6.09 18.05 13.68
N ASP A 526 -5.95 17.06 12.82
CA ASP A 526 -4.95 16.02 12.83
C ASP A 526 -4.47 15.85 11.37
N LYS A 527 -3.16 15.96 11.15
CA LYS A 527 -2.56 15.94 9.81
C LYS A 527 -2.66 14.57 9.14
N ALA A 528 -2.68 13.49 9.92
CA ALA A 528 -2.57 12.14 9.37
C ALA A 528 -3.90 11.37 9.32
N SER A 529 -4.92 11.85 10.02
CA SER A 529 -6.30 11.32 9.94
C SER A 529 -7.29 12.37 9.41
N PRO A 530 -7.18 12.79 8.14
CA PRO A 530 -8.10 13.77 7.57
C PRO A 530 -9.52 13.20 7.53
N LEU A 531 -10.50 14.05 7.83
CA LEU A 531 -11.90 13.65 7.83
C LEU A 531 -12.36 13.30 6.40
N ILE A 532 -12.78 12.05 6.18
CA ILE A 532 -13.29 11.51 4.91
C ILE A 532 -14.68 10.90 5.06
N PHE A 533 -15.47 10.88 3.99
CA PHE A 533 -16.87 10.41 4.02
C PHE A 533 -17.05 8.95 4.43
N SER A 534 -16.05 8.10 4.20
CA SER A 534 -16.08 6.69 4.56
C SER A 534 -15.61 6.39 6.00
N SER A 535 -15.26 7.41 6.79
CA SER A 535 -14.84 7.23 8.19
C SER A 535 -16.03 7.15 9.16
N GLY A 536 -15.84 6.43 10.26
CA GLY A 536 -16.84 6.34 11.34
C GLY A 536 -17.13 7.71 11.98
N LEU A 537 -16.08 8.53 12.16
CA LEU A 537 -16.18 9.87 12.74
C LEU A 537 -17.07 10.81 11.89
N PHE A 538 -16.90 10.80 10.56
CA PHE A 538 -17.76 11.59 9.68
C PHE A 538 -19.23 11.20 9.83
N MET A 539 -19.53 9.90 9.93
CA MET A 539 -20.90 9.43 10.08
C MET A 539 -21.54 9.91 11.38
N ALA A 540 -20.81 9.83 12.51
CA ALA A 540 -21.26 10.35 13.79
C ALA A 540 -21.52 11.87 13.73
N MET A 541 -20.58 12.63 13.17
CA MET A 541 -20.74 14.07 12.97
C MET A 541 -21.91 14.39 12.04
N PHE A 542 -22.15 13.57 11.01
CA PHE A 542 -23.23 13.76 10.06
C PHE A 542 -24.62 13.53 10.69
N VAL A 543 -24.75 12.59 11.63
CA VAL A 543 -25.98 12.40 12.44
C VAL A 543 -26.28 13.68 13.22
N VAL A 544 -25.30 14.21 13.94
CA VAL A 544 -25.46 15.46 14.71
C VAL A 544 -25.74 16.64 13.78
N PHE A 545 -25.04 16.73 12.66
CA PHE A 545 -25.25 17.77 11.66
C PHE A 545 -26.67 17.74 11.08
N THR A 546 -27.18 16.56 10.70
CA THR A 546 -28.53 16.44 10.13
C THR A 546 -29.62 16.84 11.12
N LEU A 547 -29.45 16.53 12.42
CA LEU A 547 -30.36 17.00 13.48
C LEU A 547 -30.47 18.54 13.46
N PHE A 548 -29.35 19.23 13.60
CA PHE A 548 -29.33 20.70 13.64
C PHE A 548 -29.73 21.33 12.30
N TYR A 549 -29.33 20.73 11.17
CA TYR A 549 -29.72 21.19 9.83
C TYR A 549 -31.23 21.26 9.67
N TYR A 550 -31.95 20.23 10.12
CA TYR A 550 -33.40 20.20 10.03
C TYR A 550 -34.10 20.99 11.13
N MET A 551 -33.53 21.11 12.34
CA MET A 551 -34.05 22.03 13.37
C MET A 551 -34.03 23.48 12.89
N LEU A 552 -33.02 23.85 12.09
CA LEU A 552 -32.89 25.19 11.50
C LEU A 552 -33.68 25.37 10.19
N SER A 553 -34.45 24.38 9.73
CA SER A 553 -35.12 24.43 8.41
C SER A 553 -36.12 25.58 8.25
N GLY A 554 -36.72 26.07 9.34
CA GLY A 554 -37.59 27.25 9.34
C GLY A 554 -36.86 28.59 9.29
N LYS A 555 -35.54 28.64 9.53
CA LYS A 555 -34.73 29.86 9.63
C LYS A 555 -33.62 29.86 8.56
N THR A 556 -33.94 30.24 7.32
CA THR A 556 -33.03 30.13 6.15
C THR A 556 -31.63 30.68 6.42
N THR A 557 -31.49 31.90 6.96
CA THR A 557 -30.18 32.50 7.22
C THR A 557 -29.38 31.73 8.27
N ALA A 558 -30.02 31.32 9.38
CA ALA A 558 -29.35 30.52 10.41
C ALA A 558 -28.92 29.15 9.88
N LYS A 559 -29.76 28.52 9.04
CA LYS A 559 -29.40 27.27 8.35
C LYS A 559 -28.18 27.44 7.45
N LEU A 560 -28.13 28.51 6.63
CA LEU A 560 -26.98 28.77 5.77
C LEU A 560 -25.70 29.01 6.58
N MET A 561 -25.78 29.82 7.65
CA MET A 561 -24.65 30.03 8.57
C MET A 561 -24.17 28.72 9.19
N PHE A 562 -25.08 27.88 9.68
CA PHE A 562 -24.75 26.59 10.27
C PHE A 562 -24.02 25.68 9.28
N VAL A 563 -24.53 25.56 8.04
CA VAL A 563 -23.87 24.72 7.03
C VAL A 563 -22.52 25.29 6.63
N THR A 564 -22.38 26.61 6.44
CA THR A 564 -21.10 27.24 6.13
C THR A 564 -20.07 27.04 7.24
N LEU A 565 -20.47 27.17 8.51
CA LEU A 565 -19.60 26.92 9.66
C LEU A 565 -19.18 25.45 9.75
N PHE A 566 -20.13 24.52 9.58
CA PHE A 566 -19.83 23.09 9.52
C PHE A 566 -18.89 22.77 8.36
N SER A 567 -19.09 23.40 7.20
CA SER A 567 -18.24 23.28 6.03
C SER A 567 -16.80 23.74 6.27
N TYR A 568 -16.61 24.88 6.93
CA TYR A 568 -15.28 25.34 7.31
C TYR A 568 -14.64 24.46 8.38
N TYR A 569 -15.42 23.96 9.34
CA TYR A 569 -14.94 22.99 10.33
C TYR A 569 -14.54 21.67 9.68
N PHE A 570 -15.34 21.16 8.73
CA PHE A 570 -15.03 19.99 7.93
C PHE A 570 -13.71 20.19 7.18
N TYR A 571 -13.54 21.34 6.52
CA TYR A 571 -12.29 21.66 5.83
C TYR A 571 -11.10 21.81 6.79
N TYR A 572 -11.30 22.39 7.97
CA TYR A 572 -10.28 22.45 9.02
C TYR A 572 -9.86 21.05 9.47
N LYS A 573 -10.80 20.12 9.65
CA LYS A 573 -10.49 18.72 9.98
C LYS A 573 -9.82 17.96 8.83
N SER A 574 -10.00 18.36 7.57
CA SER A 574 -9.33 17.73 6.42
C SER A 574 -7.97 18.36 6.08
N SER A 575 -7.78 19.67 6.29
CA SER A 575 -6.65 20.45 5.75
C SER A 575 -6.02 21.43 6.75
N GLY A 576 -6.42 21.44 8.02
CA GLY A 576 -5.88 22.33 9.04
C GLY A 576 -6.23 23.80 8.83
N LEU A 577 -5.30 24.71 9.17
CA LEU A 577 -5.51 26.17 9.07
C LEU A 577 -5.67 26.69 7.64
N HIS A 578 -5.48 25.85 6.62
CA HIS A 578 -5.70 26.22 5.23
C HIS A 578 -7.16 26.59 4.90
N PHE A 579 -8.13 26.34 5.79
CA PHE A 579 -9.49 26.88 5.64
C PHE A 579 -9.51 28.42 5.57
N VAL A 580 -8.50 29.09 6.13
CA VAL A 580 -8.32 30.55 6.01
C VAL A 580 -8.10 30.95 4.54
N LEU A 581 -7.38 30.14 3.75
CA LEU A 581 -7.20 30.38 2.32
C LEU A 581 -8.53 30.29 1.57
N LEU A 582 -9.36 29.29 1.92
CA LEU A 582 -10.71 29.16 1.36
C LEU A 582 -11.56 30.41 1.66
N ALA A 583 -11.51 30.92 2.90
CA ALA A 583 -12.21 32.14 3.29
C ALA A 583 -11.66 33.38 2.59
N ALA A 584 -10.33 33.46 2.39
CA ALA A 584 -9.66 34.53 1.68
C ALA A 584 -10.11 34.56 0.20
N VAL A 585 -9.98 33.45 -0.53
CA VAL A 585 -10.41 33.32 -1.94
C VAL A 585 -11.91 33.63 -2.08
N THR A 586 -12.74 33.10 -1.17
CA THR A 586 -14.18 33.39 -1.14
C THR A 586 -14.44 34.89 -1.03
N THR A 587 -13.70 35.59 -0.17
CA THR A 587 -13.92 37.01 0.09
C THR A 587 -13.39 37.88 -1.05
N THR A 588 -12.19 37.60 -1.55
CA THR A 588 -11.58 38.35 -2.65
C THR A 588 -12.43 38.28 -3.90
N ASP A 589 -12.85 37.08 -4.32
CA ASP A 589 -13.65 36.91 -5.54
C ASP A 589 -15.08 37.44 -5.39
N TYR A 590 -15.66 37.37 -4.20
CA TYR A 590 -16.94 38.03 -3.92
C TYR A 590 -16.85 39.55 -4.14
N LEU A 591 -15.81 40.19 -3.60
CA LEU A 591 -15.60 41.64 -3.73
C LEU A 591 -15.29 42.02 -5.17
N ILE A 592 -14.37 41.31 -5.83
CA ILE A 592 -13.99 41.54 -7.23
C ILE A 592 -15.21 41.41 -8.15
N ALA A 593 -16.04 40.38 -7.98
CA ALA A 593 -17.25 40.21 -8.79
C ALA A 593 -18.23 41.38 -8.62
N ARG A 594 -18.36 41.94 -7.41
CA ARG A 594 -19.20 43.12 -7.16
C ARG A 594 -18.62 44.39 -7.77
N TRP A 595 -17.31 44.61 -7.66
CA TRP A 595 -16.63 45.72 -8.32
C TRP A 595 -16.77 45.61 -9.85
N MET A 596 -16.62 44.40 -10.39
CA MET A 596 -16.73 44.13 -11.83
C MET A 596 -18.14 44.38 -12.39
N ALA A 597 -19.18 44.27 -11.56
CA ALA A 597 -20.55 44.60 -11.96
C ALA A 597 -20.86 46.10 -11.93
N ARG A 598 -20.15 46.87 -11.11
CA ARG A 598 -20.26 48.34 -11.06
C ARG A 598 -19.38 49.03 -12.12
N ALA A 599 -18.29 48.38 -12.53
CA ALA A 599 -17.32 48.92 -13.46
C ALA A 599 -17.86 48.98 -14.91
N THR A 600 -17.79 50.14 -15.54
CA THR A 600 -18.10 50.34 -16.98
C THR A 600 -16.85 50.13 -17.86
N LYS A 601 -15.66 50.50 -17.36
CA LYS A 601 -14.33 50.25 -17.94
C LYS A 601 -13.46 49.45 -16.95
N GLY A 602 -12.42 48.76 -17.42
CA GLY A 602 -11.50 48.03 -16.53
C GLY A 602 -11.98 46.66 -16.02
N ARG A 603 -13.14 46.15 -16.48
CA ARG A 603 -13.67 44.82 -16.10
C ARG A 603 -12.68 43.68 -16.40
N GLY A 604 -11.90 43.83 -17.47
CA GLY A 604 -10.87 42.85 -17.85
C GLY A 604 -9.73 42.80 -16.83
N ALA A 605 -9.27 43.95 -16.32
CA ALA A 605 -8.23 44.01 -15.29
C ALA A 605 -8.70 43.38 -13.97
N LEU A 606 -9.97 43.62 -13.57
CA LEU A 606 -10.56 42.98 -12.40
C LEU A 606 -10.68 41.45 -12.56
N LEU A 607 -11.04 40.97 -13.76
CA LEU A 607 -11.03 39.54 -14.04
C LEU A 607 -9.61 38.97 -13.96
N SER A 608 -8.63 39.66 -14.57
CA SER A 608 -7.22 39.24 -14.49
C SER A 608 -6.73 39.19 -13.06
N LEU A 609 -7.11 40.16 -12.21
CA LEU A 609 -6.76 40.15 -10.78
C LEU A 609 -7.31 38.92 -10.06
N SER A 610 -8.58 38.56 -10.27
CA SER A 610 -9.19 37.34 -9.72
C SER A 610 -8.44 36.08 -10.20
N ILE A 611 -8.26 35.93 -11.51
CA ILE A 611 -7.57 34.77 -12.10
C ILE A 611 -6.12 34.66 -11.62
N LEU A 612 -5.39 35.77 -11.53
CA LEU A 612 -4.00 35.77 -11.05
C LEU A 612 -3.90 35.44 -9.56
N THR A 613 -4.88 35.86 -8.75
CA THR A 613 -4.94 35.51 -7.32
C THR A 613 -5.19 34.01 -7.16
N ASP A 614 -6.19 33.49 -7.87
CA ASP A 614 -6.59 32.07 -7.84
C ASP A 614 -5.48 31.15 -8.38
N LEU A 615 -4.91 31.47 -9.54
CA LEU A 615 -3.83 30.70 -10.14
C LEU A 615 -2.50 30.91 -9.41
N GLY A 616 -2.26 32.08 -8.82
CA GLY A 616 -1.07 32.34 -8.01
C GLY A 616 -1.03 31.48 -6.76
N LEU A 617 -2.17 31.35 -6.07
CA LEU A 617 -2.33 30.43 -4.95
C LEU A 617 -2.10 28.97 -5.37
N LEU A 618 -2.72 28.54 -6.48
CA LEU A 618 -2.49 27.19 -7.02
C LEU A 618 -1.03 26.98 -7.42
N PHE A 619 -0.38 27.99 -8.00
CA PHE A 619 1.03 27.94 -8.42
C PHE A 619 1.97 27.78 -7.25
N TYR A 620 1.79 28.59 -6.20
CA TYR A 620 2.60 28.50 -4.99
C TYR A 620 2.54 27.11 -4.36
N PHE A 621 1.33 26.59 -4.11
CA PHE A 621 1.17 25.31 -3.41
C PHE A 621 1.46 24.08 -4.27
N LYS A 622 1.17 24.12 -5.57
CA LYS A 622 1.25 22.92 -6.43
C LYS A 622 2.46 22.89 -7.35
N TYR A 623 2.91 24.04 -7.86
CA TYR A 623 3.87 24.07 -8.98
C TYR A 623 5.26 24.62 -8.62
N THR A 624 5.44 25.24 -7.45
CA THR A 624 6.72 25.84 -7.03
C THR A 624 7.90 24.86 -7.14
N ASN A 625 7.79 23.67 -6.53
CA ASN A 625 8.88 22.69 -6.55
C ASN A 625 9.14 22.13 -7.95
N PHE A 626 8.10 21.93 -8.75
CA PHE A 626 8.24 21.42 -10.12
C PHE A 626 8.98 22.42 -11.03
N PHE A 627 8.53 23.68 -11.08
CA PHE A 627 9.22 24.70 -11.89
C PHE A 627 10.58 25.07 -11.32
N GLY A 628 10.76 25.03 -9.99
CA GLY A 628 12.06 25.18 -9.34
C GLY A 628 13.05 24.12 -9.83
N SER A 629 12.64 22.85 -9.87
CA SER A 629 13.48 21.75 -10.40
C SER A 629 13.82 21.92 -11.89
N ILE A 630 12.89 22.44 -12.70
CA ILE A 630 13.14 22.71 -14.13
C ILE A 630 14.14 23.85 -14.29
N PHE A 631 13.97 24.95 -13.55
CA PHE A 631 14.88 26.09 -13.61
C PHE A 631 16.28 25.71 -13.14
N ALA A 632 16.40 24.95 -12.06
CA ALA A 632 17.65 24.39 -11.58
C ALA A 632 18.36 23.55 -12.65
N GLY A 633 17.62 22.62 -13.29
CA GLY A 633 18.16 21.80 -14.37
C GLY A 633 18.61 22.58 -15.61
N LEU A 634 17.99 23.73 -15.90
CA LEU A 634 18.37 24.60 -17.02
C LEU A 634 19.50 25.58 -16.68
N SER A 635 19.59 26.03 -15.43
CA SER A 635 20.57 27.01 -14.96
C SER A 635 21.84 26.38 -14.40
N GLY A 636 21.82 25.07 -14.11
CA GLY A 636 22.91 24.38 -13.41
C GLY A 636 22.97 24.66 -11.91
N CYS A 637 22.06 25.47 -11.37
CA CYS A 637 22.00 25.75 -9.94
C CYS A 637 21.40 24.58 -9.16
N GLN A 638 21.86 24.35 -7.93
CA GLN A 638 21.22 23.39 -7.02
C GLN A 638 19.92 23.98 -6.46
N PHE A 639 18.82 23.21 -6.51
CA PHE A 639 17.54 23.59 -5.92
C PHE A 639 17.12 22.57 -4.87
N THR A 640 16.90 23.04 -3.65
CA THR A 640 16.32 22.24 -2.57
C THR A 640 14.81 22.45 -2.57
N PRO A 641 13.99 21.40 -2.76
CA PRO A 641 12.53 21.51 -2.70
C PRO A 641 12.05 22.09 -1.37
N LEU A 642 11.07 22.98 -1.42
CA LEU A 642 10.45 23.57 -0.24
C LEU A 642 9.43 22.59 0.36
N ASP A 643 9.38 22.48 1.69
CA ASP A 643 8.38 21.68 2.41
C ASP A 643 7.01 22.41 2.45
N ILE A 644 6.32 22.40 1.31
CA ILE A 644 5.03 23.05 1.12
C ILE A 644 3.92 22.01 1.28
N VAL A 645 3.09 22.17 2.32
CA VAL A 645 1.90 21.32 2.53
C VAL A 645 0.80 21.73 1.57
N LEU A 646 0.44 20.85 0.63
CA LEU A 646 -0.64 21.07 -0.33
C LEU A 646 -2.03 20.95 0.36
N PRO A 647 -2.87 21.99 0.37
CA PRO A 647 -4.19 21.90 0.97
C PRO A 647 -5.13 21.02 0.16
N VAL A 648 -5.83 20.09 0.81
CA VAL A 648 -6.78 19.20 0.13
C VAL A 648 -7.89 20.03 -0.52
N GLY A 649 -8.25 19.70 -1.77
CA GLY A 649 -9.34 20.37 -2.48
C GLY A 649 -9.01 21.76 -3.05
N ILE A 650 -7.78 22.28 -2.89
CA ILE A 650 -7.35 23.58 -3.42
C ILE A 650 -7.69 23.76 -4.89
N SER A 651 -7.35 22.77 -5.72
CA SER A 651 -7.62 22.81 -7.15
C SER A 651 -9.12 22.85 -7.50
N PHE A 652 -9.98 22.25 -6.67
CA PHE A 652 -11.42 22.20 -6.91
C PHE A 652 -12.10 23.53 -6.59
N PHE A 653 -11.85 24.10 -5.40
CA PHE A 653 -12.49 25.37 -5.04
C PHE A 653 -11.93 26.54 -5.88
N THR A 654 -10.66 26.52 -6.28
CA THR A 654 -10.10 27.52 -7.21
C THR A 654 -10.85 27.49 -8.54
N PHE A 655 -11.16 26.30 -9.08
CA PHE A 655 -11.94 26.17 -10.33
C PHE A 655 -13.40 26.63 -10.18
N GLN A 656 -14.01 26.41 -9.01
CA GLN A 656 -15.36 26.89 -8.70
C GLN A 656 -15.41 28.41 -8.56
N SER A 657 -14.40 29.02 -7.95
CA SER A 657 -14.29 30.47 -7.75
C SER A 657 -14.04 31.19 -9.08
N MET A 658 -13.06 30.73 -9.88
CA MET A 658 -12.82 31.24 -11.23
C MET A 658 -14.05 31.13 -12.14
N SER A 659 -14.81 30.02 -12.08
CA SER A 659 -16.05 29.88 -12.87
C SER A 659 -17.04 31.00 -12.61
N TYR A 660 -17.18 31.39 -11.34
CA TYR A 660 -18.08 32.45 -10.93
C TYR A 660 -17.64 33.81 -11.48
N THR A 661 -16.37 34.19 -11.27
CA THR A 661 -15.87 35.50 -11.74
C THR A 661 -15.84 35.61 -13.26
N ILE A 662 -15.53 34.53 -13.98
CA ILE A 662 -15.59 34.47 -15.44
C ILE A 662 -17.03 34.59 -15.94
N ASP A 663 -18.02 33.93 -15.33
CA ASP A 663 -19.42 34.02 -15.76
C ASP A 663 -20.05 35.40 -15.44
N VAL A 664 -19.63 36.06 -14.35
CA VAL A 664 -19.96 37.47 -14.07
C VAL A 664 -19.35 38.40 -15.11
N TYR A 665 -18.08 38.20 -15.47
CA TYR A 665 -17.42 38.96 -16.54
C TYR A 665 -18.18 38.84 -17.87
N ARG A 666 -18.49 37.59 -18.26
CA ARG A 666 -19.26 37.23 -19.47
C ARG A 666 -20.73 37.63 -19.41
N ARG A 667 -21.21 38.25 -18.32
CA ARG A 667 -22.61 38.65 -18.08
C ARG A 667 -23.62 37.51 -18.17
N ARG A 668 -23.17 36.28 -17.90
CA ARG A 668 -24.04 35.09 -17.82
C ARG A 668 -24.65 34.90 -16.44
N LEU A 669 -24.05 35.51 -15.43
CA LEU A 669 -24.50 35.47 -14.05
C LEU A 669 -24.44 36.87 -13.45
N LYS A 670 -25.43 37.23 -12.62
CA LYS A 670 -25.37 38.45 -11.80
C LYS A 670 -24.55 38.15 -10.53
N PRO A 671 -23.75 39.10 -10.02
CA PRO A 671 -23.03 38.87 -8.76
C PRO A 671 -23.99 38.57 -7.62
N VAL A 672 -23.58 37.67 -6.74
CA VAL A 672 -24.33 37.28 -5.54
C VAL A 672 -24.47 38.49 -4.60
N GLY A 673 -25.68 38.68 -4.07
CA GLY A 673 -25.98 39.81 -3.18
C GLY A 673 -25.38 39.68 -1.78
N SER A 674 -25.31 38.47 -1.24
CA SER A 674 -24.82 38.19 0.12
C SER A 674 -23.49 37.43 0.10
N TRP A 675 -22.54 37.85 0.93
CA TRP A 675 -21.29 37.12 1.13
C TRP A 675 -21.54 35.70 1.65
N LEU A 676 -22.50 35.53 2.55
CA LEU A 676 -22.87 34.22 3.10
C LEU A 676 -23.32 33.23 2.02
N ASP A 677 -24.08 33.68 1.03
CA ASP A 677 -24.55 32.82 -0.07
C ASP A 677 -23.38 32.37 -0.96
N TYR A 678 -22.40 33.25 -1.16
CA TYR A 678 -21.19 32.91 -1.91
C TYR A 678 -20.28 31.97 -1.10
N ALA A 679 -20.09 32.25 0.19
CA ALA A 679 -19.36 31.38 1.10
C ALA A 679 -19.99 29.99 1.19
N PHE A 680 -21.33 29.90 1.27
CA PHE A 680 -22.04 28.63 1.19
C PHE A 680 -21.75 27.88 -0.12
N TYR A 681 -21.82 28.56 -1.27
CA TYR A 681 -21.53 27.94 -2.58
C TYR A 681 -20.12 27.35 -2.63
N VAL A 682 -19.09 28.13 -2.28
CA VAL A 682 -17.69 27.69 -2.40
C VAL A 682 -17.34 26.64 -1.36
N SER A 683 -17.85 26.77 -0.13
CA SER A 683 -17.48 25.89 1.00
C SER A 683 -18.35 24.65 1.15
N PHE A 684 -19.41 24.46 0.35
CA PHE A 684 -20.36 23.37 0.59
C PHE A 684 -19.67 21.99 0.67
N PHE A 685 -19.64 21.40 1.87
CA PHE A 685 -18.74 20.29 2.19
C PHE A 685 -18.90 19.03 1.32
N PRO A 686 -20.11 18.68 0.79
CA PRO A 686 -20.25 17.50 -0.06
C PRO A 686 -19.39 17.58 -1.33
N GLN A 687 -19.13 18.80 -1.84
CA GLN A 687 -18.31 19.00 -3.04
C GLN A 687 -16.88 19.46 -2.77
N LEU A 688 -16.60 19.98 -1.57
CA LEU A 688 -15.41 20.80 -1.29
C LEU A 688 -14.07 20.09 -1.50
N VAL A 689 -13.99 18.82 -1.13
CA VAL A 689 -12.73 18.05 -1.13
C VAL A 689 -12.47 17.40 -2.49
N ALA A 690 -13.45 16.70 -3.06
CA ALA A 690 -13.33 16.00 -4.35
C ALA A 690 -14.67 15.68 -5.02
N GLY A 691 -15.74 16.44 -4.73
CA GLY A 691 -17.02 16.21 -5.39
C GLY A 691 -17.06 16.78 -6.82
N PRO A 692 -18.19 16.65 -7.53
CA PRO A 692 -18.35 17.24 -8.84
C PRO A 692 -18.04 18.75 -8.82
N ILE A 693 -17.35 19.27 -9.85
CA ILE A 693 -17.13 20.71 -10.00
C ILE A 693 -18.45 21.36 -10.38
N VAL A 694 -19.20 21.84 -9.38
CA VAL A 694 -20.51 22.45 -9.58
C VAL A 694 -20.35 23.91 -9.94
N ARG A 695 -21.08 24.35 -10.97
CA ARG A 695 -21.02 25.74 -11.43
C ARG A 695 -21.96 26.63 -10.64
N ALA A 696 -21.50 27.84 -10.34
CA ALA A 696 -22.25 28.88 -9.67
C ALA A 696 -23.66 29.09 -10.22
N ARG A 697 -23.80 29.15 -11.55
CA ARG A 697 -25.09 29.35 -12.24
C ARG A 697 -26.12 28.24 -11.99
N ASP A 698 -25.66 27.03 -11.70
CA ASP A 698 -26.51 25.84 -11.52
C ASP A 698 -26.84 25.63 -10.04
N PHE A 699 -25.93 26.01 -9.13
CA PHE A 699 -26.06 25.79 -7.68
C PHE A 699 -26.64 26.97 -6.91
N ILE A 700 -26.16 28.18 -7.16
CA ILE A 700 -26.58 29.39 -6.40
C ILE A 700 -28.10 29.59 -6.42
N PRO A 701 -28.82 29.37 -7.54
CA PRO A 701 -30.28 29.48 -7.54
C PRO A 701 -30.99 28.50 -6.60
N GLN A 702 -30.34 27.44 -6.13
CA GLN A 702 -30.89 26.44 -5.21
C GLN A 702 -30.75 26.84 -3.73
N ILE A 703 -29.76 27.66 -3.36
CA ILE A 703 -29.35 27.97 -1.97
C ILE A 703 -30.50 28.49 -1.09
N ARG A 704 -31.25 29.48 -1.60
CA ARG A 704 -32.35 30.13 -0.85
C ARG A 704 -33.73 29.62 -1.22
N ARG A 705 -33.85 28.60 -2.09
CA ARG A 705 -35.15 28.00 -2.40
C ARG A 705 -35.69 27.26 -1.19
N ARG A 706 -36.94 27.56 -0.81
CA ARG A 706 -37.69 26.78 0.19
C ARG A 706 -38.18 25.48 -0.45
N GLY A 707 -37.30 24.51 -0.60
CA GLY A 707 -37.63 23.14 -1.03
C GLY A 707 -37.28 22.14 0.07
N GLY A 708 -38.18 21.20 0.34
CA GLY A 708 -37.90 20.03 1.18
C GLY A 708 -37.32 18.87 0.36
N VAL A 709 -36.82 17.85 1.06
CA VAL A 709 -36.35 16.60 0.43
C VAL A 709 -37.58 15.81 -0.04
N SER A 710 -37.62 15.33 -1.27
CA SER A 710 -38.70 14.39 -1.68
C SER A 710 -38.33 12.95 -1.33
N GLU A 711 -39.31 12.07 -1.16
CA GLU A 711 -39.06 10.63 -0.96
C GLU A 711 -38.18 10.02 -2.06
N THR A 712 -38.35 10.49 -3.30
CA THR A 712 -37.53 10.07 -4.44
C THR A 712 -36.08 10.55 -4.31
N MET A 713 -35.86 11.78 -3.82
CA MET A 713 -34.52 12.30 -3.54
C MET A 713 -33.86 11.50 -2.42
N MET A 714 -34.61 11.16 -1.38
CA MET A 714 -34.12 10.34 -0.26
C MET A 714 -33.72 8.94 -0.73
N ALA A 715 -34.60 8.23 -1.44
CA ALA A 715 -34.31 6.89 -1.96
C ALA A 715 -33.13 6.90 -2.95
N ARG A 716 -33.04 7.91 -3.82
CA ARG A 716 -31.87 8.08 -4.72
C ARG A 716 -30.61 8.40 -3.94
N GLY A 717 -30.68 9.26 -2.92
CA GLY A 717 -29.55 9.62 -2.07
C GLY A 717 -28.96 8.41 -1.34
N VAL A 718 -29.82 7.61 -0.71
CA VAL A 718 -29.44 6.34 -0.05
C VAL A 718 -28.80 5.37 -1.04
N MET A 719 -29.41 5.18 -2.23
CA MET A 719 -28.84 4.32 -3.26
C MET A 719 -27.43 4.78 -3.69
N MET A 720 -27.24 6.10 -3.89
CA MET A 720 -25.95 6.65 -4.32
C MET A 720 -24.88 6.51 -3.23
N ILE A 721 -25.23 6.73 -1.95
CA ILE A 721 -24.31 6.49 -0.83
C ILE A 721 -23.93 5.01 -0.75
N ALA A 722 -24.91 4.10 -0.80
CA ALA A 722 -24.68 2.65 -0.75
C ALA A 722 -23.80 2.16 -1.91
N MET A 723 -24.11 2.58 -3.15
CA MET A 723 -23.31 2.26 -4.33
C MET A 723 -21.90 2.86 -4.23
N GLY A 724 -21.77 4.08 -3.72
CA GLY A 724 -20.49 4.76 -3.61
C GLY A 724 -19.56 4.09 -2.60
N LEU A 725 -20.10 3.73 -1.43
CA LEU A 725 -19.42 2.94 -0.42
C LEU A 725 -18.98 1.57 -0.96
N ALA A 726 -19.87 0.87 -1.69
CA ALA A 726 -19.53 -0.42 -2.29
C ALA A 726 -18.42 -0.30 -3.35
N LYS A 727 -18.48 0.68 -4.25
CA LYS A 727 -17.43 0.90 -5.26
C LYS A 727 -16.08 1.18 -4.61
N LYS A 728 -16.04 2.08 -3.62
CA LYS A 728 -14.80 2.47 -2.94
C LYS A 728 -14.26 1.31 -2.08
N ALA A 729 -15.00 0.91 -1.05
CA ALA A 729 -14.46 0.04 -0.01
C ALA A 729 -14.44 -1.45 -0.41
N ILE A 730 -15.41 -1.94 -1.21
CA ILE A 730 -15.48 -3.36 -1.57
C ILE A 730 -14.66 -3.66 -2.84
N ILE A 731 -14.73 -2.79 -3.85
CA ILE A 731 -14.05 -3.01 -5.12
C ILE A 731 -12.67 -2.35 -5.11
N SER A 732 -12.62 -1.01 -5.04
CA SER A 732 -11.37 -0.26 -5.22
C SER A 732 -10.32 -0.60 -4.16
N ASP A 733 -10.65 -0.46 -2.88
CA ASP A 733 -9.69 -0.63 -1.79
C ASP A 733 -9.21 -2.10 -1.74
N TYR A 734 -10.10 -3.06 -1.98
CA TYR A 734 -9.75 -4.49 -2.00
C TYR A 734 -8.80 -4.84 -3.14
N ILE A 735 -9.09 -4.42 -4.39
CA ILE A 735 -8.19 -4.73 -5.52
C ILE A 735 -6.85 -4.00 -5.39
N SER A 736 -6.85 -2.78 -4.82
CA SER A 736 -5.64 -2.01 -4.51
C SER A 736 -4.71 -2.81 -3.60
N LEU A 737 -5.20 -3.10 -2.40
CA LEU A 737 -4.41 -3.71 -1.32
C LEU A 737 -4.02 -5.15 -1.60
N ASN A 738 -4.83 -5.90 -2.35
CA ASN A 738 -4.59 -7.33 -2.58
C ASN A 738 -3.79 -7.62 -3.85
N PHE A 739 -3.72 -6.68 -4.80
CA PHE A 739 -3.06 -6.95 -6.08
C PHE A 739 -2.38 -5.73 -6.69
N VAL A 740 -3.12 -4.64 -6.95
CA VAL A 740 -2.63 -3.53 -7.78
C VAL A 740 -1.41 -2.85 -7.18
N ASP A 741 -1.43 -2.51 -5.88
CA ASP A 741 -0.31 -1.79 -5.27
C ASP A 741 0.98 -2.61 -5.33
N ARG A 742 0.89 -3.93 -5.08
CA ARG A 742 2.05 -4.82 -5.17
C ARG A 742 2.68 -4.84 -6.56
N VAL A 743 1.85 -4.88 -7.60
CA VAL A 743 2.31 -4.89 -9.00
C VAL A 743 2.92 -3.55 -9.39
N PHE A 744 2.30 -2.42 -9.01
CA PHE A 744 2.79 -1.09 -9.36
C PHE A 744 4.03 -0.65 -8.57
N GLU A 745 4.19 -1.11 -7.33
CA GLU A 745 5.37 -0.80 -6.51
C GLU A 745 6.62 -1.52 -7.03
N ASN A 746 6.48 -2.75 -7.52
CA ASN A 746 7.60 -3.57 -7.96
C ASN A 746 7.29 -4.32 -9.27
N PRO A 747 7.10 -3.63 -10.41
CA PRO A 747 6.67 -4.26 -11.66
C PRO A 747 7.62 -5.36 -12.16
N GLN A 748 8.91 -5.28 -11.83
CA GLN A 748 9.90 -6.31 -12.21
C GLN A 748 9.72 -7.63 -11.45
N LEU A 749 9.02 -7.61 -10.31
CA LEU A 749 8.66 -8.80 -9.53
C LEU A 749 7.39 -9.48 -10.04
N TYR A 750 6.87 -9.10 -11.21
CA TYR A 750 5.66 -9.68 -11.77
C TYR A 750 5.87 -9.97 -13.25
N THR A 751 5.21 -11.01 -13.75
CA THR A 751 5.22 -11.32 -15.17
C THR A 751 4.53 -10.21 -15.98
N GLY A 752 4.75 -10.17 -17.29
CA GLY A 752 4.06 -9.23 -18.15
C GLY A 752 2.55 -9.41 -18.16
N PHE A 753 2.05 -10.65 -17.99
CA PHE A 753 0.63 -10.93 -17.84
C PHE A 753 0.07 -10.32 -16.53
N GLU A 754 0.77 -10.50 -15.41
CA GLU A 754 0.38 -9.90 -14.13
C GLU A 754 0.47 -8.37 -14.15
N ASN A 755 1.49 -7.80 -14.79
CA ASN A 755 1.60 -6.36 -15.00
C ASN A 755 0.42 -5.82 -15.82
N LEU A 756 0.01 -6.52 -16.89
CA LEU A 756 -1.16 -6.14 -17.68
C LEU A 756 -2.46 -6.22 -16.86
N LEU A 757 -2.64 -7.27 -16.08
CA LEU A 757 -3.78 -7.37 -15.15
C LEU A 757 -3.72 -6.29 -14.07
N GLY A 758 -2.53 -5.92 -13.60
CA GLY A 758 -2.31 -4.80 -12.68
C GLY A 758 -2.81 -3.49 -13.28
N ILE A 759 -2.45 -3.19 -14.54
CA ILE A 759 -2.95 -2.00 -15.27
C ILE A 759 -4.48 -2.02 -15.37
N TYR A 760 -5.09 -3.16 -15.66
CA TYR A 760 -6.55 -3.29 -15.69
C TYR A 760 -7.17 -3.17 -14.29
N GLY A 761 -6.52 -3.68 -13.25
CA GLY A 761 -6.93 -3.51 -11.86
C GLY A 761 -6.93 -2.04 -11.47
N TYR A 762 -5.83 -1.34 -11.74
CA TYR A 762 -5.71 0.10 -11.49
C TYR A 762 -6.74 0.93 -12.25
N THR A 763 -6.98 0.59 -13.52
CA THR A 763 -8.00 1.25 -14.35
C THR A 763 -9.38 1.18 -13.71
N LEU A 764 -9.73 0.04 -13.11
CA LEU A 764 -10.99 -0.10 -12.37
C LEU A 764 -10.92 0.57 -10.99
N GLN A 765 -9.80 0.50 -10.30
CA GLN A 765 -9.57 1.13 -8.99
C GLN A 765 -9.81 2.64 -9.06
N ILE A 766 -9.11 3.35 -9.95
CA ILE A 766 -9.25 4.81 -10.10
C ILE A 766 -10.69 5.20 -10.47
N TYR A 767 -11.38 4.39 -11.26
CA TYR A 767 -12.80 4.59 -11.56
C TYR A 767 -13.69 4.42 -10.34
N CYS A 768 -13.54 3.30 -9.61
CA CYS A 768 -14.41 2.94 -8.51
C CYS A 768 -14.19 3.86 -7.29
N ASP A 769 -12.96 4.25 -6.99
CA ASP A 769 -12.67 5.21 -5.92
C ASP A 769 -13.29 6.58 -6.22
N PHE A 770 -13.06 7.11 -7.43
CA PHE A 770 -13.53 8.44 -7.78
C PHE A 770 -15.02 8.53 -8.09
N SER A 771 -15.56 7.55 -8.80
CA SER A 771 -17.01 7.43 -8.97
C SER A 771 -17.69 7.17 -7.62
N GLY A 772 -17.07 6.37 -6.74
CA GLY A 772 -17.62 6.09 -5.42
C GLY A 772 -17.73 7.34 -4.56
N TYR A 773 -16.66 8.15 -4.52
CA TYR A 773 -16.67 9.45 -3.84
C TYR A 773 -17.71 10.41 -4.43
N SER A 774 -17.76 10.52 -5.76
CA SER A 774 -18.73 11.37 -6.46
C SER A 774 -20.18 10.94 -6.16
N ASP A 775 -20.45 9.63 -6.11
CA ASP A 775 -21.78 9.10 -5.80
C ASP A 775 -22.19 9.43 -4.36
N MET A 776 -21.29 9.27 -3.38
CA MET A 776 -21.53 9.67 -1.99
C MET A 776 -21.80 11.17 -1.87
N ALA A 777 -21.01 12.01 -2.55
CA ALA A 777 -21.18 13.47 -2.57
C ALA A 777 -22.55 13.88 -3.13
N ILE A 778 -22.97 13.29 -4.27
CA ILE A 778 -24.29 13.54 -4.86
C ILE A 778 -25.40 13.04 -3.93
N GLY A 779 -25.22 11.88 -3.31
CA GLY A 779 -26.19 11.30 -2.38
C GLY A 779 -26.42 12.18 -1.15
N ILE A 780 -25.34 12.66 -0.51
CA ILE A 780 -25.41 13.60 0.61
C ILE A 780 -26.08 14.91 0.17
N ALA A 781 -25.73 15.46 -1.00
CA ALA A 781 -26.35 16.67 -1.52
C ALA A 781 -27.88 16.49 -1.69
N LEU A 782 -28.33 15.35 -2.21
CA LEU A 782 -29.76 15.03 -2.35
C LEU A 782 -30.47 14.96 -0.99
N LEU A 783 -29.83 14.35 0.03
CA LEU A 783 -30.37 14.33 1.40
C LEU A 783 -30.46 15.75 1.99
N LEU A 784 -29.58 16.67 1.60
CA LEU A 784 -29.63 18.07 2.03
C LEU A 784 -30.57 18.95 1.18
N GLY A 785 -31.18 18.40 0.13
CA GLY A 785 -32.13 19.09 -0.75
C GLY A 785 -31.51 19.75 -1.99
N PHE A 786 -30.24 19.45 -2.30
CA PHE A 786 -29.49 20.03 -3.42
C PHE A 786 -29.27 19.01 -4.55
N HIS A 787 -29.23 19.51 -5.78
CA HIS A 787 -28.95 18.69 -6.97
C HIS A 787 -27.57 19.01 -7.53
N PHE A 788 -26.74 17.97 -7.63
CA PHE A 788 -25.44 18.01 -8.29
C PHE A 788 -25.49 17.36 -9.67
N PRO A 789 -24.62 17.78 -10.60
CA PRO A 789 -24.45 17.08 -11.88
C PRO A 789 -23.74 15.73 -11.67
N ASP A 790 -24.08 14.75 -12.52
CA ASP A 790 -23.39 13.46 -12.55
C ASP A 790 -21.94 13.65 -13.02
N ASN A 791 -21.00 12.96 -12.37
CA ASN A 791 -19.57 13.05 -12.72
C ASN A 791 -19.09 11.90 -13.63
N PHE A 792 -19.78 10.76 -13.61
CA PHE A 792 -19.43 9.56 -14.38
C PHE A 792 -20.66 8.94 -15.05
N ASN A 793 -20.48 8.39 -16.26
CA ASN A 793 -21.54 7.71 -17.00
C ASN A 793 -21.00 6.52 -17.82
N ALA A 794 -20.71 5.42 -17.11
CA ALA A 794 -20.17 4.18 -17.66
C ALA A 794 -19.05 4.40 -18.72
N PRO A 795 -17.91 5.00 -18.31
CA PRO A 795 -16.85 5.45 -19.22
C PRO A 795 -16.21 4.32 -20.03
N PHE A 796 -16.12 3.10 -19.51
CA PHE A 796 -15.51 1.97 -20.23
C PHE A 796 -16.36 1.38 -21.36
N LYS A 797 -17.59 1.89 -21.57
CA LYS A 797 -18.41 1.60 -22.76
C LYS A 797 -18.11 2.49 -23.97
N SER A 798 -17.11 3.36 -23.86
CA SER A 798 -16.80 4.38 -24.87
C SER A 798 -16.12 3.77 -26.09
N ALA A 799 -16.67 4.01 -27.28
CA ALA A 799 -16.09 3.51 -28.53
C ALA A 799 -15.05 4.46 -29.15
N SER A 800 -14.75 5.58 -28.49
CA SER A 800 -13.73 6.55 -28.88
C SER A 800 -13.28 7.37 -27.67
N VAL A 801 -12.08 7.96 -27.75
CA VAL A 801 -11.53 8.86 -26.70
C VAL A 801 -12.42 10.09 -26.49
N THR A 802 -13.08 10.59 -27.55
CA THR A 802 -14.06 11.68 -27.41
C THR A 802 -15.33 11.25 -26.66
N GLU A 803 -15.81 10.02 -26.85
CA GLU A 803 -16.91 9.47 -26.05
C GLU A 803 -16.49 9.27 -24.58
N PHE A 804 -15.25 8.83 -24.35
CA PHE A 804 -14.68 8.66 -23.01
C PHE A 804 -14.70 9.95 -22.20
N TRP A 805 -14.16 11.06 -22.73
CA TRP A 805 -14.15 12.36 -22.05
C TRP A 805 -15.53 13.01 -21.87
N ARG A 806 -16.59 12.46 -22.47
CA ARG A 806 -18.00 12.85 -22.20
C ARG A 806 -18.65 12.01 -21.10
N ARG A 807 -17.98 10.96 -20.63
CA ARG A 807 -18.46 9.99 -19.64
C ARG A 807 -17.57 9.89 -18.41
N TRP A 808 -16.31 10.33 -18.51
CA TRP A 808 -15.31 10.38 -17.46
C TRP A 808 -15.17 11.81 -16.95
N HIS A 809 -15.18 11.98 -15.62
CA HIS A 809 -14.97 13.26 -14.94
C HIS A 809 -15.69 14.44 -15.63
N ILE A 810 -17.00 14.26 -15.85
CA ILE A 810 -17.83 15.10 -16.72
C ILE A 810 -17.79 16.57 -16.27
N SER A 811 -17.78 16.81 -14.96
CA SER A 811 -17.72 18.16 -14.41
C SER A 811 -16.45 18.89 -14.83
N LEU A 812 -15.27 18.30 -14.62
CA LEU A 812 -13.97 18.83 -15.09
C LEU A 812 -13.90 18.96 -16.61
N SER A 813 -14.25 17.91 -17.36
CA SER A 813 -14.20 17.93 -18.83
C SER A 813 -15.05 19.07 -19.41
N SER A 814 -16.24 19.27 -18.84
CA SER A 814 -17.13 20.38 -19.22
C SER A 814 -16.57 21.75 -18.82
N TRP A 815 -15.87 21.84 -17.69
CA TRP A 815 -15.22 23.06 -17.22
C TRP A 815 -14.08 23.46 -18.17
N ILE A 816 -13.15 22.55 -18.46
CA ILE A 816 -12.03 22.78 -19.37
C ILE A 816 -12.55 23.17 -20.75
N ARG A 817 -13.58 22.48 -21.24
CA ARG A 817 -14.22 22.84 -22.51
C ARG A 817 -14.73 24.28 -22.52
N ASP A 818 -15.48 24.68 -21.48
CA ASP A 818 -16.24 25.94 -21.50
C ASP A 818 -15.43 27.17 -21.04
N TYR A 819 -14.40 26.97 -20.21
CA TYR A 819 -13.57 28.05 -19.66
C TYR A 819 -12.17 28.12 -20.28
N VAL A 820 -11.61 27.02 -20.80
CA VAL A 820 -10.27 26.99 -21.43
C VAL A 820 -10.37 26.84 -22.96
N TYR A 821 -10.88 25.71 -23.44
CA TYR A 821 -10.87 25.38 -24.87
C TYR A 821 -11.64 26.40 -25.73
N ILE A 822 -12.87 26.77 -25.31
CA ILE A 822 -13.66 27.79 -26.00
C ILE A 822 -13.00 29.18 -25.90
N ALA A 823 -12.32 29.49 -24.78
CA ALA A 823 -11.62 30.76 -24.61
C ALA A 823 -10.43 30.89 -25.57
N PHE A 824 -9.70 29.82 -25.86
CA PHE A 824 -8.63 29.78 -26.87
C PHE A 824 -9.12 29.87 -28.33
N GLY A 825 -10.44 29.89 -28.55
CA GLY A 825 -11.09 29.98 -29.86
C GLY A 825 -11.84 28.71 -30.27
N GLY A 826 -11.72 27.62 -29.50
CA GLY A 826 -12.42 26.37 -29.76
C GLY A 826 -12.14 25.82 -31.15
N ASN A 827 -13.22 25.64 -31.94
CA ASN A 827 -13.16 25.18 -33.34
C ASN A 827 -13.10 26.32 -34.37
N ARG A 828 -12.88 27.57 -33.94
CA ARG A 828 -12.82 28.75 -34.82
C ARG A 828 -11.39 28.92 -35.36
N HIS A 829 -11.24 29.73 -36.41
CA HIS A 829 -9.94 30.11 -36.98
C HIS A 829 -9.11 28.94 -37.56
N GLY A 830 -9.76 27.95 -38.18
CA GLY A 830 -9.09 26.90 -38.97
C GLY A 830 -8.73 25.62 -38.19
N SER A 831 -8.28 24.60 -38.93
CA SER A 831 -7.97 23.27 -38.41
C SER A 831 -6.74 23.27 -37.50
N VAL A 832 -5.67 23.95 -37.88
CA VAL A 832 -4.41 24.05 -37.11
C VAL A 832 -4.68 24.58 -35.71
N ARG A 833 -5.28 25.77 -35.60
CA ARG A 833 -5.60 26.40 -34.31
C ARG A 833 -6.54 25.53 -33.46
N THR A 834 -7.46 24.83 -34.11
CA THR A 834 -8.36 23.90 -33.44
C THR A 834 -7.61 22.73 -32.77
N TYR A 835 -6.59 22.16 -33.43
CA TYR A 835 -5.76 21.09 -32.86
C TYR A 835 -4.80 21.61 -31.80
N THR A 836 -4.19 22.78 -32.01
CA THR A 836 -3.36 23.44 -30.98
C THR A 836 -4.18 23.72 -29.72
N ASN A 837 -5.37 24.32 -29.85
CA ASN A 837 -6.26 24.58 -28.71
C ASN A 837 -6.61 23.31 -27.94
N LEU A 838 -6.84 22.21 -28.65
CA LEU A 838 -7.17 20.91 -28.07
C LEU A 838 -5.98 20.32 -27.29
N LEU A 839 -4.79 20.36 -27.89
CA LEU A 839 -3.55 19.88 -27.26
C LEU A 839 -3.21 20.73 -26.03
N SER A 840 -3.23 22.06 -26.14
CA SER A 840 -2.99 22.96 -25.01
C SER A 840 -3.99 22.77 -23.88
N SER A 841 -5.28 22.57 -24.20
CA SER A 841 -6.30 22.32 -23.18
C SER A 841 -6.06 21.01 -22.42
N MET A 842 -5.57 19.97 -23.11
CA MET A 842 -5.28 18.67 -22.49
C MET A 842 -3.94 18.65 -21.74
N LEU A 843 -2.93 19.42 -22.18
CA LEU A 843 -1.70 19.64 -21.42
C LEU A 843 -1.99 20.37 -20.10
N LEU A 844 -2.82 21.43 -20.14
CA LEU A 844 -3.27 22.12 -18.93
C LEU A 844 -4.13 21.21 -18.03
N CYS A 845 -4.92 20.30 -18.62
CA CYS A 845 -5.63 19.25 -17.89
C CYS A 845 -4.66 18.31 -17.16
N GLY A 846 -3.60 17.88 -17.84
CA GLY A 846 -2.53 17.07 -17.26
C GLY A 846 -1.87 17.78 -16.08
N LEU A 847 -1.36 19.00 -16.30
CA LEU A 847 -0.73 19.80 -15.24
C LEU A 847 -1.67 20.03 -14.05
N TRP A 848 -2.97 20.25 -14.30
CA TRP A 848 -3.95 20.37 -13.23
C TRP A 848 -4.03 19.13 -12.34
N HIS A 849 -3.82 17.93 -12.89
CA HIS A 849 -3.79 16.70 -12.11
C HIS A 849 -2.57 16.61 -11.20
N GLY A 850 -1.37 16.92 -11.70
CA GLY A 850 -0.16 16.92 -10.87
C GLY A 850 1.05 17.59 -11.53
N ALA A 851 2.03 17.95 -10.70
CA ALA A 851 3.22 18.70 -11.11
C ALA A 851 4.41 17.77 -11.39
N SER A 852 4.25 16.88 -12.39
CA SER A 852 5.31 15.97 -12.83
C SER A 852 5.25 15.72 -14.33
N TRP A 853 6.35 15.21 -14.90
CA TRP A 853 6.42 14.86 -16.32
C TRP A 853 5.41 13.78 -16.74
N ASN A 854 5.05 12.87 -15.83
CA ASN A 854 4.04 11.85 -16.08
C ASN A 854 2.70 12.48 -16.46
N PHE A 855 2.27 13.51 -15.73
CA PHE A 855 1.02 14.21 -16.00
C PHE A 855 1.06 15.07 -17.28
N VAL A 856 2.22 15.66 -17.58
CA VAL A 856 2.43 16.38 -18.85
C VAL A 856 2.30 15.42 -20.04
N VAL A 857 2.99 14.27 -19.98
CA VAL A 857 2.91 13.23 -21.02
C VAL A 857 1.48 12.69 -21.12
N TRP A 858 0.84 12.39 -19.99
CA TRP A 858 -0.55 11.94 -19.95
C TRP A 858 -1.50 12.91 -20.66
N GLY A 859 -1.42 14.20 -20.33
CA GLY A 859 -2.24 15.25 -20.95
C GLY A 859 -1.93 15.42 -22.44
N GLY A 860 -0.65 15.42 -22.80
CA GLY A 860 -0.19 15.50 -24.19
C GLY A 860 -0.73 14.37 -25.05
N VAL A 861 -0.61 13.12 -24.59
CA VAL A 861 -1.08 11.94 -25.33
C VAL A 861 -2.61 11.95 -25.46
N HIS A 862 -3.37 12.34 -24.43
CA HIS A 862 -4.82 12.54 -24.57
C HIS A 862 -5.16 13.60 -25.64
N GLY A 863 -4.42 14.71 -25.66
CA GLY A 863 -4.56 15.75 -26.67
C GLY A 863 -4.32 15.23 -28.10
N VAL A 864 -3.25 14.46 -28.29
CA VAL A 864 -2.92 13.81 -29.56
C VAL A 864 -4.00 12.81 -29.96
N LEU A 865 -4.46 11.94 -29.05
CA LEU A 865 -5.50 10.96 -29.34
C LEU A 865 -6.83 11.61 -29.74
N LEU A 866 -7.20 12.72 -29.09
CA LEU A 866 -8.40 13.47 -29.44
C LEU A 866 -8.26 14.17 -30.80
N ALA A 867 -7.09 14.75 -31.09
CA ALA A 867 -6.77 15.36 -32.38
C ALA A 867 -6.82 14.32 -33.51
N PHE A 868 -6.16 13.18 -33.30
CA PHE A 868 -6.14 12.04 -34.22
C PHE A 868 -7.54 11.49 -34.48
N HIS A 869 -8.32 11.21 -33.42
CA HIS A 869 -9.69 10.73 -33.57
C HIS A 869 -10.56 11.72 -34.38
N LYS A 870 -10.40 13.02 -34.14
CA LYS A 870 -11.14 14.05 -34.87
C LYS A 870 -10.73 14.12 -36.35
N PHE A 871 -9.43 14.15 -36.63
CA PHE A 871 -8.89 14.17 -37.99
C PHE A 871 -9.33 12.93 -38.78
N PHE A 872 -9.13 11.75 -38.20
CA PHE A 872 -9.48 10.49 -38.85
C PHE A 872 -10.99 10.36 -39.07
N SER A 873 -11.81 10.70 -38.08
CA SER A 873 -13.26 10.61 -38.21
C SER A 873 -13.84 11.62 -39.19
N GLN A 874 -13.42 12.89 -39.14
CA GLN A 874 -14.06 13.97 -39.90
C GLN A 874 -13.43 14.19 -41.27
N THR A 875 -12.09 14.10 -41.37
CA THR A 875 -11.36 14.37 -42.61
C THR A 875 -11.17 13.10 -43.44
N VAL A 876 -10.66 12.02 -42.85
CA VAL A 876 -10.35 10.78 -43.61
C VAL A 876 -11.62 9.99 -43.94
N LEU A 877 -12.50 9.81 -42.95
CA LEU A 877 -13.70 8.98 -43.10
C LEU A 877 -14.96 9.77 -43.48
N GLY A 878 -14.88 11.11 -43.57
CA GLY A 878 -16.02 11.98 -43.90
C GLY A 878 -17.22 11.86 -42.96
N ARG A 879 -17.04 11.34 -41.73
CA ARG A 879 -18.16 11.07 -40.81
C ARG A 879 -18.65 12.36 -40.16
N SER A 880 -19.97 12.47 -40.02
CA SER A 880 -20.58 13.59 -39.31
C SER A 880 -20.16 13.63 -37.83
N ARG A 881 -20.23 14.81 -37.21
CA ARG A 881 -19.93 15.01 -35.77
C ARG A 881 -20.80 14.16 -34.83
N HIS A 882 -21.93 13.65 -35.32
CA HIS A 882 -22.89 12.86 -34.57
C HIS A 882 -22.84 11.37 -34.90
N TYR A 883 -21.88 10.94 -35.71
CA TYR A 883 -21.71 9.53 -36.05
C TYR A 883 -21.54 8.66 -34.80
N ARG A 884 -22.25 7.53 -34.76
CA ARG A 884 -22.10 6.50 -33.71
C ARG A 884 -21.78 5.17 -34.36
N SER A 885 -20.66 4.57 -33.98
CA SER A 885 -20.29 3.21 -34.38
C SER A 885 -21.35 2.21 -33.92
N ARG A 886 -21.71 1.25 -34.78
CA ARG A 886 -22.66 0.16 -34.52
C ARG A 886 -22.02 -1.21 -34.78
N GLY A 887 -22.60 -2.26 -34.22
CA GLY A 887 -22.15 -3.65 -34.41
C GLY A 887 -20.69 -3.87 -34.02
N ILE A 888 -19.98 -4.69 -34.80
CA ILE A 888 -18.57 -5.06 -34.54
C ILE A 888 -17.61 -3.85 -34.52
N ARG A 889 -17.89 -2.80 -35.31
CA ARG A 889 -17.12 -1.55 -35.29
C ARG A 889 -17.21 -0.83 -33.95
N ARG A 890 -18.34 -0.96 -33.23
CA ARG A 890 -18.46 -0.43 -31.88
C ARG A 890 -17.63 -1.25 -30.89
N VAL A 891 -17.71 -2.58 -30.97
CA VAL A 891 -16.94 -3.47 -30.09
C VAL A 891 -15.44 -3.22 -30.25
N ALA A 892 -14.93 -3.20 -31.48
CA ALA A 892 -13.54 -2.88 -31.75
C ALA A 892 -13.14 -1.48 -31.23
N GLY A 893 -14.01 -0.47 -31.45
CA GLY A 893 -13.77 0.88 -30.92
C GLY A 893 -13.72 0.92 -29.39
N VAL A 894 -14.55 0.13 -28.70
CA VAL A 894 -14.53 0.01 -27.24
C VAL A 894 -13.25 -0.64 -26.76
N VAL A 895 -12.85 -1.76 -27.36
CA VAL A 895 -11.61 -2.47 -27.00
C VAL A 895 -10.39 -1.58 -27.18
N LEU A 896 -10.26 -0.93 -28.34
CA LEU A 896 -9.13 -0.04 -28.63
C LEU A 896 -9.09 1.17 -27.70
N THR A 897 -10.26 1.80 -27.47
CA THR A 897 -10.33 2.95 -26.55
C THR A 897 -9.98 2.52 -25.13
N PHE A 898 -10.49 1.38 -24.66
CA PHE A 898 -10.20 0.88 -23.33
C PHE A 898 -8.71 0.66 -23.11
N HIS A 899 -8.01 -0.02 -24.03
CA HIS A 899 -6.57 -0.27 -23.91
C HIS A 899 -5.76 1.03 -23.92
N ALA A 900 -6.09 1.97 -24.82
CA ALA A 900 -5.43 3.27 -24.86
C ALA A 900 -5.59 4.03 -23.53
N ILE A 901 -6.79 4.01 -22.96
CA ILE A 901 -7.08 4.66 -21.66
C ILE A 901 -6.37 3.94 -20.51
N ALA A 902 -6.36 2.61 -20.50
CA ALA A 902 -5.71 1.81 -19.45
C ALA A 902 -4.19 2.07 -19.41
N LEU A 903 -3.53 2.12 -20.56
CA LEU A 903 -2.12 2.50 -20.66
C LEU A 903 -1.85 3.93 -20.17
N LEU A 904 -2.77 4.86 -20.44
CA LEU A 904 -2.65 6.22 -19.91
C LEU A 904 -2.84 6.26 -18.39
N PHE A 905 -3.73 5.45 -17.83
CA PHE A 905 -3.84 5.33 -16.39
C PHE A 905 -2.59 4.73 -15.72
N MET A 906 -1.87 3.83 -16.39
CA MET A 906 -0.55 3.39 -15.91
C MET A 906 0.42 4.57 -15.76
N VAL A 907 0.52 5.44 -16.79
CA VAL A 907 1.37 6.65 -16.72
C VAL A 907 0.93 7.59 -15.60
N PHE A 908 -0.39 7.67 -15.35
CA PHE A 908 -0.95 8.47 -14.25
C PHE A 908 -0.56 7.95 -12.86
N ARG A 909 -0.31 6.64 -12.70
CA ARG A 909 -0.02 5.99 -11.39
C ARG A 909 1.46 5.90 -11.07
N MET A 910 2.29 5.61 -12.07
CA MET A 910 3.70 5.33 -11.85
C MET A 910 4.44 6.53 -11.25
N PRO A 911 5.48 6.32 -10.43
CA PRO A 911 6.24 7.40 -9.81
C PRO A 911 6.99 8.24 -10.84
N ASP A 912 7.51 7.61 -11.89
CA ASP A 912 8.33 8.24 -12.92
C ASP A 912 8.20 7.52 -14.29
N LEU A 913 8.74 8.14 -15.34
CA LEU A 913 8.70 7.60 -16.70
C LEU A 913 9.56 6.34 -16.87
N GLY A 914 10.65 6.18 -16.12
CA GLY A 914 11.49 4.97 -16.14
C GLY A 914 10.74 3.76 -15.58
N SER A 915 9.97 3.94 -14.52
CA SER A 915 9.06 2.91 -13.98
C SER A 915 7.96 2.53 -14.98
N CYS A 916 7.42 3.51 -15.73
CA CYS A 916 6.49 3.22 -16.83
C CYS A 916 7.13 2.31 -17.89
N MET A 917 8.35 2.63 -18.32
CA MET A 917 9.07 1.82 -19.31
C MET A 917 9.37 0.43 -18.78
N THR A 918 9.74 0.30 -17.52
CA THR A 918 9.98 -0.98 -16.86
C THR A 918 8.75 -1.89 -16.93
N MET A 919 7.58 -1.38 -16.58
CA MET A 919 6.32 -2.15 -16.66
C MET A 919 5.97 -2.53 -18.12
N LEU A 920 6.17 -1.62 -19.08
CA LEU A 920 5.95 -1.92 -20.50
C LEU A 920 6.91 -3.01 -21.00
N TRP A 921 8.18 -2.97 -20.59
CA TRP A 921 9.16 -3.99 -20.93
C TRP A 921 8.81 -5.35 -20.34
N GLN A 922 8.25 -5.42 -19.14
CA GLN A 922 7.74 -6.68 -18.58
C GLN A 922 6.58 -7.23 -19.42
N ILE A 923 5.62 -6.38 -19.79
CA ILE A 923 4.45 -6.77 -20.61
C ILE A 923 4.89 -7.34 -21.97
N VAL A 924 5.86 -6.73 -22.63
CA VAL A 924 6.31 -7.14 -23.97
C VAL A 924 7.37 -8.24 -23.92
N GLY A 925 8.35 -8.11 -23.01
CA GLY A 925 9.55 -8.95 -22.97
C GLY A 925 9.47 -10.16 -22.05
N SER A 926 8.50 -10.25 -21.15
CA SER A 926 8.37 -11.34 -20.17
C SER A 926 6.90 -11.66 -19.85
N PHE A 927 6.06 -11.78 -20.88
CA PHE A 927 4.61 -11.93 -20.72
C PHE A 927 4.16 -13.16 -19.91
N HIS A 928 4.79 -14.33 -20.08
CA HIS A 928 4.51 -15.56 -19.31
C HIS A 928 3.02 -15.94 -19.18
N ALA A 929 2.31 -16.06 -20.31
CA ALA A 929 0.89 -16.39 -20.35
C ALA A 929 0.54 -17.74 -19.68
N GLU A 930 1.50 -18.66 -19.60
CA GLU A 930 1.34 -19.95 -18.92
C GLU A 930 0.96 -19.80 -17.43
N MET A 931 1.32 -18.69 -16.80
CA MET A 931 1.01 -18.39 -15.39
C MET A 931 -0.44 -17.92 -15.19
N ALA A 932 -1.21 -17.69 -16.26
CA ALA A 932 -2.56 -17.15 -16.16
C ALA A 932 -3.48 -18.01 -15.28
N SER A 933 -3.40 -19.34 -15.40
CA SER A 933 -4.26 -20.22 -14.59
C SER A 933 -3.94 -20.16 -13.09
N GLU A 934 -2.67 -19.99 -12.74
CA GLU A 934 -2.20 -19.88 -11.37
C GLU A 934 -2.59 -18.53 -10.79
N VAL A 935 -2.32 -17.43 -11.52
CA VAL A 935 -2.72 -16.07 -11.13
C VAL A 935 -4.23 -15.98 -10.91
N MET A 936 -5.04 -16.57 -11.79
CA MET A 936 -6.49 -16.58 -11.66
C MET A 936 -6.97 -17.37 -10.43
N LYS A 937 -6.28 -18.45 -10.05
CA LYS A 937 -6.59 -19.23 -8.83
C LYS A 937 -6.16 -18.48 -7.57
N SER A 938 -4.92 -17.98 -7.55
CA SER A 938 -4.33 -17.26 -6.41
C SER A 938 -5.06 -15.96 -6.10
N TYR A 939 -5.53 -15.24 -7.13
CA TYR A 939 -6.21 -13.95 -7.00
C TYR A 939 -7.68 -13.99 -7.41
N TRP A 940 -8.36 -15.14 -7.26
CA TRP A 940 -9.70 -15.32 -7.82
C TRP A 940 -10.73 -14.28 -7.34
N ILE A 941 -10.66 -13.84 -6.08
CA ILE A 941 -11.56 -12.80 -5.53
C ILE A 941 -11.30 -11.46 -6.23
N VAL A 942 -10.03 -11.09 -6.43
CA VAL A 942 -9.64 -9.87 -7.14
C VAL A 942 -10.18 -9.92 -8.58
N MET A 943 -9.99 -11.07 -9.26
CA MET A 943 -10.46 -11.27 -10.62
C MET A 943 -12.00 -11.23 -10.72
N ALA A 944 -12.70 -11.80 -9.74
CA ALA A 944 -14.16 -11.76 -9.67
C ALA A 944 -14.68 -10.34 -9.44
N LEU A 945 -14.06 -9.57 -8.54
CA LEU A 945 -14.40 -8.16 -8.30
C LEU A 945 -14.09 -7.29 -9.52
N MET A 946 -12.98 -7.55 -10.22
CA MET A 946 -12.66 -6.88 -11.48
C MET A 946 -13.71 -7.17 -12.55
N ALA A 947 -14.05 -8.45 -12.76
CA ALA A 947 -15.07 -8.87 -13.70
C ALA A 947 -16.43 -8.23 -13.37
N PHE A 948 -16.82 -8.24 -12.09
CA PHE A 948 -18.05 -7.59 -11.61
C PHE A 948 -18.02 -6.07 -11.85
N GLY A 949 -16.92 -5.40 -11.52
CA GLY A 949 -16.78 -3.95 -11.71
C GLY A 949 -16.88 -3.54 -13.18
N TYR A 950 -16.26 -4.30 -14.09
CA TYR A 950 -16.40 -4.08 -15.53
C TYR A 950 -17.82 -4.40 -16.02
N ALA A 951 -18.42 -5.52 -15.59
CA ALA A 951 -19.78 -5.89 -15.95
C ALA A 951 -20.82 -4.87 -15.44
N SER A 952 -20.57 -4.23 -14.29
CA SER A 952 -21.47 -3.24 -13.69
C SER A 952 -21.73 -2.03 -14.61
N HIS A 953 -20.79 -1.71 -15.50
CA HIS A 953 -20.97 -0.68 -16.51
C HIS A 953 -22.16 -0.96 -17.44
N TYR A 954 -22.52 -2.24 -17.60
CA TYR A 954 -23.59 -2.74 -18.47
C TYR A 954 -24.98 -2.75 -17.83
N ILE A 955 -25.08 -2.44 -16.53
CA ILE A 955 -26.36 -2.29 -15.83
C ILE A 955 -27.18 -1.17 -16.50
N SER A 956 -28.47 -1.45 -16.74
CA SER A 956 -29.36 -0.50 -17.39
C SER A 956 -29.87 0.57 -16.43
N ASN A 957 -30.05 1.81 -16.93
CA ASN A 957 -30.67 2.88 -16.14
C ASN A 957 -32.08 2.51 -15.66
N ARG A 958 -32.82 1.69 -16.42
CA ARG A 958 -34.14 1.18 -16.01
C ARG A 958 -34.06 0.32 -14.76
N PHE A 959 -33.04 -0.52 -14.64
CA PHE A 959 -32.82 -1.32 -13.44
C PHE A 959 -32.49 -0.45 -12.23
N LEU A 960 -31.62 0.55 -12.38
CA LEU A 960 -31.32 1.52 -11.33
C LEU A 960 -32.57 2.29 -10.89
N SER A 961 -33.40 2.74 -11.83
CA SER A 961 -34.67 3.40 -11.52
C SER A 961 -35.64 2.48 -10.76
N ARG A 962 -35.69 1.17 -11.10
CA ARG A 962 -36.47 0.19 -10.34
C ARG A 962 -35.96 0.00 -8.92
N CYS A 963 -34.64 -0.03 -8.71
CA CYS A 963 -34.04 -0.11 -7.37
C CYS A 963 -34.41 1.12 -6.52
N VAL A 964 -34.35 2.32 -7.11
CA VAL A 964 -34.79 3.55 -6.43
C VAL A 964 -36.28 3.51 -6.09
N LEU A 965 -37.12 3.01 -7.00
CA LEU A 965 -38.54 2.82 -6.73
C LEU A 965 -38.79 1.79 -5.62
N ALA A 966 -38.05 0.68 -5.60
CA ALA A 966 -38.15 -0.33 -4.54
C ALA A 966 -37.73 0.25 -3.18
N LEU A 967 -36.63 1.00 -3.11
CA LEU A 967 -36.19 1.70 -1.89
C LEU A 967 -37.20 2.76 -1.43
N LYS A 968 -37.86 3.43 -2.38
CA LYS A 968 -38.94 4.37 -2.08
C LYS A 968 -40.14 3.63 -1.49
N SER A 969 -40.60 2.56 -2.15
CA SER A 969 -41.78 1.78 -1.73
C SER A 969 -41.56 1.01 -0.42
N GLY A 970 -40.35 0.53 -0.16
CA GLY A 970 -39.98 -0.13 1.09
C GLY A 970 -39.80 0.83 2.27
N GLY A 971 -39.88 2.13 2.04
CA GLY A 971 -39.83 3.17 3.07
C GLY A 971 -38.51 3.21 3.84
N LEU A 972 -38.59 3.75 5.06
CA LEU A 972 -37.47 3.98 5.96
C LEU A 972 -36.70 2.69 6.31
N LEU A 973 -37.41 1.60 6.64
CA LEU A 973 -36.79 0.37 7.15
C LEU A 973 -35.90 -0.29 6.10
N LEU A 974 -36.35 -0.37 4.84
CA LEU A 974 -35.55 -0.94 3.77
C LEU A 974 -34.30 -0.09 3.47
N GLN A 975 -34.41 1.23 3.58
CA GLN A 975 -33.27 2.14 3.36
C GLN A 975 -32.20 1.99 4.44
N VAL A 976 -32.61 1.91 5.72
CA VAL A 976 -31.70 1.62 6.84
C VAL A 976 -31.05 0.25 6.65
N PHE A 977 -31.85 -0.78 6.34
CA PHE A 977 -31.36 -2.13 6.12
C PHE A 977 -30.27 -2.20 5.04
N VAL A 978 -30.49 -1.56 3.88
CA VAL A 978 -29.50 -1.55 2.79
C VAL A 978 -28.19 -0.89 3.21
N LEU A 979 -28.23 0.24 3.91
CA LEU A 979 -27.02 0.92 4.40
C LEU A 979 -26.26 0.06 5.43
N VAL A 980 -26.99 -0.57 6.36
CA VAL A 980 -26.43 -1.47 7.38
C VAL A 980 -25.79 -2.70 6.75
N VAL A 981 -26.45 -3.33 5.79
CA VAL A 981 -25.90 -4.49 5.06
C VAL A 981 -24.63 -4.10 4.29
N VAL A 982 -24.63 -2.96 3.59
CA VAL A 982 -23.42 -2.49 2.89
C VAL A 982 -22.28 -2.23 3.87
N ALA A 983 -22.56 -1.55 4.98
CA ALA A 983 -21.54 -1.31 6.01
C ALA A 983 -21.02 -2.61 6.63
N TYR A 984 -21.89 -3.60 6.85
CA TYR A 984 -21.50 -4.93 7.32
C TYR A 984 -20.55 -5.62 6.34
N ILE A 985 -20.89 -5.66 5.05
CA ILE A 985 -20.05 -6.27 4.01
C ILE A 985 -18.69 -5.58 3.97
N ILE A 986 -18.65 -4.25 4.06
CA ILE A 986 -17.39 -3.48 4.09
C ILE A 986 -16.48 -3.95 5.22
N VAL A 987 -17.01 -4.13 6.43
CA VAL A 987 -16.22 -4.65 7.56
C VAL A 987 -15.68 -6.06 7.29
N GLN A 988 -16.46 -6.93 6.66
CA GLN A 988 -16.00 -8.28 6.35
C GLN A 988 -14.89 -8.30 5.28
N VAL A 989 -14.88 -7.31 4.39
CA VAL A 989 -13.92 -7.19 3.28
C VAL A 989 -12.66 -6.39 3.67
N LYS A 990 -12.75 -5.48 4.64
CA LYS A 990 -11.64 -4.60 5.08
C LYS A 990 -10.50 -5.41 5.69
N SER A 991 -9.30 -5.36 5.10
CA SER A 991 -8.14 -6.14 5.55
C SER A 991 -7.45 -5.58 6.81
N SER A 992 -7.31 -4.25 6.95
CA SER A 992 -6.89 -3.59 8.21
C SER A 992 -7.05 -2.06 8.23
N GLU A 993 -6.90 -1.34 7.11
CA GLU A 993 -6.88 0.16 7.09
C GLU A 993 -7.83 0.78 6.06
N ILE A 994 -8.24 2.04 6.28
CA ILE A 994 -9.03 2.82 5.30
C ILE A 994 -8.06 3.42 4.28
N GLN A 995 -8.20 3.06 3.01
CA GLN A 995 -7.37 3.65 1.96
C GLN A 995 -7.77 5.12 1.73
N PRO A 996 -6.79 6.05 1.74
CA PRO A 996 -7.06 7.43 1.43
C PRO A 996 -7.60 7.54 0.00
N PHE A 997 -8.37 8.61 -0.25
CA PHE A 997 -8.84 8.90 -1.60
C PHE A 997 -7.65 9.06 -2.55
N ILE A 998 -7.70 8.40 -3.71
CA ILE A 998 -6.54 8.22 -4.60
C ILE A 998 -5.95 9.55 -5.07
N TYR A 999 -6.79 10.58 -5.23
CA TYR A 999 -6.34 11.91 -5.62
C TYR A 999 -5.61 12.70 -4.53
N PHE A 1000 -5.62 12.24 -3.27
CA PHE A 1000 -4.77 12.84 -2.24
C PHE A 1000 -3.31 12.38 -2.33
N GLN A 1001 -3.01 11.38 -3.17
CA GLN A 1001 -1.66 10.90 -3.41
C GLN A 1001 -0.89 11.72 -4.46
N PHE A 1002 -1.59 12.61 -5.19
CA PHE A 1002 -1.06 13.46 -6.27
C PHE A 1002 -1.26 14.93 -5.94
#